data_AF-A0AAN8NZJ2-F1
#
_entry.id   AF-A0AAN8NZJ2-F1
#
_cell.length_a   1.000
_cell.length_b   1.000
_cell.length_c   1.000
_cell.angle_alpha   90.00
_cell.angle_beta   90.00
_cell.angle_gamma   90.00
#
_symmetry.space_group_name_H-M   'P 1'
#
loop_
_entity.id
_entity.type
_entity.pdbx_description
1 polymer ?
#
loop_
_entity_poly.entity_id
_entity_poly.type
_entity_poly.pdbx_seq_one_letter_code
_entity_poly.pdbx_strand_id
1 'polypeptide(L)'
;MAHNRHGSLNGTVDPSKNPPYNQNDETEDTLSDDELSTTLTSIDQASTVSEIQECLANLTIQESKISSRLSALLASQDELSRELSRLDLIRARLGTQVVAARGLSAGMLSSASSTASRISSAVKQLDIEQENVRQTLSFVEAVVELKTCVLGVSGSMGAAQDWETAANYLARAALVPDHILHSEFAEEMVPTSEEPEPPAKTLSNAAESLCGLFLREFDKAAKAGDGEKITRYFKLFPLIGRSDTGLEVYGGYVCRGVAERMRAVRGRKNDGPSFYAGSLQSLFEYMAGLVERHTPLVERHYGVGRMVKVIDKLQIEVDTQGGIVIDSFWEERSIQRKLSDIKSYAFSFLVQSFLSTPSVSAGTPRSSSPRPGALGASRNSEDDSVDVKEIDSHLNELGVMLSRWSLYSRFIARKCLPPPTEPPTSPNGSAPEAPLIIPPVIKKSVLSTRVDAKLSTPFEVMTTFFFRRSVEKAFQLDELPPDLHLNPSRPLKNTTTPYITLSVDDVMYLVRNVLKRSLSTLSSGLVLKVIASVKRILEGDFVGMMQRRMQHDSYPKSNNVNSPPPDDKVVAFCVLTNNLDVSIDYITRIIQTFSEPSEDNHTNGPQQAGKEKEGLESQFPFVGEAASVKNALNSLVNGFTTRAGNLHENAIEVIFNQVIRPRLRPLMSESFSGVEYIVREVDLNGAHQGDDESDGEGRGANAVTSRFAAGFHHLVFPLKRVLTANSYDKLLRTTATSVANLLAKRLWGLAGKINELGAIRLERDVSGVIAVVVREGKYGLREEFVKASEIVMILNMEEDEVLEILKKDSEVEEDRDVEAEEVEWRLTREERRRARGLLKHEGR
;
A
#
# COMPACT_ATOMS: atom_id res chain seq x y z
N MET A 1 -45.09 6.39 -44.76
CA MET A 1 -45.79 7.60 -44.27
C MET A 1 -45.32 7.87 -42.85
N ALA A 2 -44.94 9.13 -42.58
CA ALA A 2 -44.48 9.71 -41.31
C ALA A 2 -43.22 9.12 -40.66
N HIS A 3 -42.16 9.93 -40.68
CA HIS A 3 -40.89 9.73 -39.96
C HIS A 3 -40.76 10.79 -38.86
N ASN A 4 -40.17 10.38 -37.74
CA ASN A 4 -39.84 11.12 -36.53
C ASN A 4 -39.04 12.43 -36.76
N ARG A 5 -39.24 13.41 -35.87
CA ARG A 5 -38.14 14.19 -35.27
C ARG A 5 -38.53 14.82 -33.92
N HIS A 6 -37.62 14.63 -32.96
CA HIS A 6 -37.59 15.11 -31.58
C HIS A 6 -37.38 16.63 -31.44
N GLY A 7 -37.75 17.15 -30.26
CA GLY A 7 -37.22 18.41 -29.73
C GLY A 7 -37.77 18.76 -28.34
N SER A 8 -37.08 18.30 -27.29
CA SER A 8 -37.28 18.72 -25.89
C SER A 8 -36.31 19.87 -25.58
N LEU A 9 -36.78 20.96 -24.98
CA LEU A 9 -35.96 22.10 -24.52
C LEU A 9 -36.38 22.47 -23.10
N ASN A 10 -35.55 22.05 -22.14
CA ASN A 10 -35.49 22.56 -20.77
C ASN A 10 -34.29 23.51 -20.69
N GLY A 11 -34.46 24.70 -20.10
CA GLY A 11 -33.38 25.66 -19.90
C GLY A 11 -33.83 26.89 -19.12
N THR A 12 -33.80 26.77 -17.80
CA THR A 12 -33.93 27.86 -16.81
C THR A 12 -32.65 28.69 -16.77
N VAL A 13 -32.76 30.02 -16.93
CA VAL A 13 -31.65 30.97 -16.77
C VAL A 13 -32.02 31.99 -15.69
N ASP A 14 -31.10 32.13 -14.75
CA ASP A 14 -31.13 32.89 -13.49
C ASP A 14 -30.72 34.37 -13.70
N PRO A 15 -31.45 35.39 -13.19
CA PRO A 15 -31.13 36.79 -13.43
C PRO A 15 -30.40 37.42 -12.23
N SER A 16 -29.07 37.33 -12.20
CA SER A 16 -28.26 38.25 -11.39
C SER A 16 -26.89 38.50 -12.03
N LYS A 17 -26.79 39.55 -12.86
CA LYS A 17 -25.52 40.21 -13.24
C LYS A 17 -25.79 41.56 -13.93
N ASN A 18 -25.41 42.65 -13.26
CA ASN A 18 -25.34 44.00 -13.84
C ASN A 18 -24.00 44.19 -14.60
N PRO A 19 -23.95 45.01 -15.67
CA PRO A 19 -22.69 45.48 -16.27
C PRO A 19 -22.31 46.90 -15.78
N PRO A 20 -21.04 47.33 -15.92
CA PRO A 20 -20.56 48.62 -15.39
C PRO A 20 -20.63 49.77 -16.42
N TYR A 21 -20.72 51.00 -15.90
CA TYR A 21 -20.74 52.27 -16.61
C TYR A 21 -19.32 52.89 -16.66
N ASN A 22 -18.95 53.55 -17.76
CA ASN A 22 -17.67 54.25 -17.94
C ASN A 22 -17.95 55.75 -18.16
N GLN A 23 -17.26 56.63 -17.41
CA GLN A 23 -17.33 58.10 -17.52
C GLN A 23 -15.91 58.64 -17.73
N ASN A 24 -15.71 59.35 -18.85
CA ASN A 24 -14.74 60.39 -19.21
C ASN A 24 -15.50 61.18 -20.31
N ASP A 25 -15.43 62.46 -20.56
CA ASP A 25 -14.56 63.63 -20.32
C ASP A 25 -15.51 64.82 -20.70
N GLU A 26 -15.39 66.10 -20.36
CA GLU A 26 -14.26 67.01 -20.54
C GLU A 26 -14.77 68.40 -20.07
N THR A 27 -13.92 69.12 -19.36
CA THR A 27 -13.99 70.55 -19.07
C THR A 27 -13.22 71.32 -20.14
N GLU A 28 -13.67 72.49 -20.61
CA GLU A 28 -12.73 73.49 -21.12
C GLU A 28 -13.27 74.94 -21.12
N ASP A 29 -12.32 75.85 -20.96
CA ASP A 29 -12.38 77.22 -20.42
C ASP A 29 -12.78 78.29 -21.44
N THR A 30 -13.27 79.44 -20.95
CA THR A 30 -13.20 80.72 -21.68
C THR A 30 -12.89 81.90 -20.72
N LEU A 31 -11.73 82.54 -20.95
CA LEU A 31 -11.32 83.80 -20.33
C LEU A 31 -11.24 84.92 -21.38
N SER A 32 -11.92 86.03 -21.05
CA SER A 32 -11.67 87.46 -21.33
C SER A 32 -11.52 88.01 -22.77
N ASP A 33 -12.51 88.82 -23.17
CA ASP A 33 -12.56 89.71 -24.36
C ASP A 33 -12.10 91.17 -24.08
N ASP A 34 -11.60 91.48 -22.87
CA ASP A 34 -11.46 92.88 -22.41
C ASP A 34 -10.10 93.56 -22.75
N GLU A 35 -9.17 92.85 -23.40
CA GLU A 35 -7.82 93.38 -23.70
C GLU A 35 -7.68 94.14 -25.03
N LEU A 36 -8.71 94.19 -25.89
CA LEU A 36 -8.63 94.77 -27.25
C LEU A 36 -9.03 96.25 -27.38
N SER A 37 -9.37 96.94 -26.30
CA SER A 37 -9.86 98.33 -26.34
C SER A 37 -8.76 99.41 -26.20
N THR A 38 -7.49 99.05 -26.05
CA THR A 38 -6.44 99.97 -25.58
C THR A 38 -5.62 100.72 -26.62
N THR A 39 -5.88 100.63 -27.93
CA THR A 39 -4.98 101.26 -28.93
C THR A 39 -5.64 102.05 -30.06
N LEU A 40 -6.82 102.64 -29.82
CA LEU A 40 -7.34 103.69 -30.71
C LEU A 40 -6.97 105.06 -30.15
N THR A 41 -5.71 105.48 -30.32
CA THR A 41 -5.46 106.91 -30.48
C THR A 41 -6.24 107.33 -31.72
N SER A 42 -7.35 108.04 -31.49
CA SER A 42 -8.28 108.47 -32.53
C SER A 42 -7.50 109.06 -33.69
N ILE A 43 -7.85 108.68 -34.93
CA ILE A 43 -7.36 109.31 -36.16
C ILE A 43 -7.38 110.85 -36.06
N ASP A 44 -8.30 111.39 -35.27
CA ASP A 44 -8.44 112.82 -34.98
C ASP A 44 -7.23 113.46 -34.27
N GLN A 45 -6.35 112.67 -33.64
CA GLN A 45 -5.12 113.15 -32.95
C GLN A 45 -3.84 112.92 -33.76
N ALA A 46 -3.91 112.15 -34.85
CA ALA A 46 -2.76 111.85 -35.68
C ALA A 46 -2.42 113.06 -36.56
N SER A 47 -1.41 113.83 -36.17
CA SER A 47 -0.95 115.00 -36.93
C SER A 47 0.08 114.65 -38.02
N THR A 48 0.51 113.38 -38.07
CA THR A 48 1.56 112.89 -38.97
C THR A 48 1.06 111.80 -39.92
N VAL A 49 1.45 111.88 -41.21
CA VAL A 49 0.98 110.97 -42.27
C VAL A 49 1.25 109.48 -41.97
N SER A 50 2.33 109.19 -41.24
CA SER A 50 2.69 107.82 -40.86
C SER A 50 1.69 107.20 -39.88
N GLU A 51 1.15 107.98 -38.94
CA GLU A 51 0.21 107.49 -37.92
C GLU A 51 -1.17 107.17 -38.51
N ILE A 52 -1.59 107.93 -39.53
CA ILE A 52 -2.87 107.70 -40.22
C ILE A 52 -2.83 106.40 -41.03
N GLN A 53 -1.70 106.09 -41.68
CA GLN A 53 -1.55 104.85 -42.47
C GLN A 53 -1.59 103.60 -41.59
N GLU A 54 -0.99 103.66 -40.39
CA GLU A 54 -1.00 102.56 -39.43
C GLU A 54 -2.41 102.30 -38.87
N CYS A 55 -3.16 103.37 -38.58
CA CYS A 55 -4.55 103.25 -38.12
C CYS A 55 -5.48 102.68 -39.21
N LEU A 56 -5.29 103.08 -40.47
CA LEU A 56 -6.07 102.58 -41.60
C LEU A 56 -5.79 101.09 -41.86
N ALA A 57 -4.52 100.66 -41.78
CA ALA A 57 -4.16 99.25 -41.88
C ALA A 57 -4.85 98.40 -40.81
N ASN A 58 -4.87 98.86 -39.54
CA ASN A 58 -5.57 98.17 -38.46
C ASN A 58 -7.09 98.05 -38.70
N LEU A 59 -7.73 99.10 -39.22
CA LEU A 59 -9.16 99.05 -39.54
C LEU A 59 -9.47 98.04 -40.67
N THR A 60 -8.67 98.00 -41.73
CA THR A 60 -8.88 97.03 -42.83
C THR A 60 -8.72 95.57 -42.37
N ILE A 61 -7.78 95.31 -41.44
CA ILE A 61 -7.63 93.98 -40.84
C ILE A 61 -8.88 93.60 -40.05
N GLN A 62 -9.43 94.52 -39.24
CA GLN A 62 -10.66 94.26 -38.49
C GLN A 62 -11.87 94.01 -39.41
N GLU A 63 -12.04 94.81 -40.47
CA GLU A 63 -13.14 94.65 -41.41
C GLU A 63 -13.11 93.27 -42.08
N SER A 64 -11.93 92.80 -42.50
CA SER A 64 -11.76 91.47 -43.08
C SER A 64 -12.09 90.34 -42.09
N LYS A 65 -11.74 90.50 -40.80
CA LYS A 65 -12.02 89.52 -39.75
C LYS A 65 -13.51 89.42 -39.43
N ILE A 66 -14.21 90.55 -39.42
CA ILE A 66 -15.67 90.57 -39.19
C ILE A 66 -16.39 89.94 -40.39
N SER A 67 -15.98 90.26 -41.61
CA SER A 67 -16.64 89.73 -42.81
C SER A 67 -16.50 88.22 -42.96
N SER A 68 -15.36 87.64 -42.57
CA SER A 68 -15.16 86.18 -42.58
C SER A 68 -16.04 85.48 -41.55
N ARG A 69 -16.14 86.04 -40.33
CA ARG A 69 -17.00 85.51 -39.26
C ARG A 69 -18.49 85.55 -39.64
N LEU A 70 -18.94 86.62 -40.30
CA LEU A 70 -20.32 86.71 -40.78
C LEU A 70 -20.65 85.63 -41.83
N SER A 71 -19.72 85.39 -42.76
CA SER A 71 -19.89 84.41 -43.83
C SER A 71 -19.98 82.98 -43.30
N ALA A 72 -19.18 82.66 -42.27
CA ALA A 72 -19.24 81.36 -41.59
C ALA A 72 -20.59 81.15 -40.87
N LEU A 73 -21.10 82.18 -40.21
CA LEU A 73 -22.39 82.08 -39.52
C LEU A 73 -23.56 81.90 -40.50
N LEU A 74 -23.57 82.60 -41.63
CA LEU A 74 -24.63 82.45 -42.63
C LEU A 74 -24.64 81.05 -43.25
N ALA A 75 -23.48 80.42 -43.45
CA ALA A 75 -23.41 79.05 -43.95
C ALA A 75 -24.04 78.03 -42.98
N SER A 76 -23.94 78.25 -41.67
CA SER A 76 -24.47 77.34 -40.63
C SER A 76 -26.00 77.38 -40.48
N GLN A 77 -26.67 78.43 -40.97
CA GLN A 77 -28.11 78.61 -40.82
C GLN A 77 -28.94 77.57 -41.60
N ASP A 78 -28.50 77.22 -42.81
CA ASP A 78 -29.21 76.27 -43.66
C ASP A 78 -29.18 74.85 -43.06
N GLU A 79 -28.07 74.47 -42.43
CA GLU A 79 -27.93 73.16 -41.77
C GLU A 79 -28.86 73.04 -40.57
N LEU A 80 -28.92 74.07 -39.70
CA LEU A 80 -29.81 74.10 -38.54
C LEU A 80 -31.30 73.96 -38.94
N SER A 81 -31.70 74.61 -40.03
CA SER A 81 -33.09 74.56 -40.49
C SER A 81 -33.53 73.16 -40.91
N ARG A 82 -32.63 72.38 -41.52
CA ARG A 82 -32.87 70.99 -41.91
C ARG A 82 -33.01 70.10 -40.69
N GLU A 83 -32.16 70.27 -39.67
CA GLU A 83 -32.25 69.47 -38.45
C GLU A 83 -33.58 69.71 -37.71
N LEU A 84 -34.03 70.96 -37.61
CA LEU A 84 -35.31 71.28 -36.98
C LEU A 84 -36.49 70.63 -37.70
N SER A 85 -36.51 70.62 -39.03
CA SER A 85 -37.57 69.96 -39.81
C SER A 85 -37.62 68.44 -39.58
N ARG A 86 -36.45 67.80 -39.42
CA ARG A 86 -36.34 66.37 -39.10
C ARG A 86 -36.86 66.08 -37.70
N LEU A 87 -36.56 66.97 -36.74
CA LEU A 87 -37.04 66.85 -35.37
C LEU A 87 -38.58 66.90 -35.29
N ASP A 88 -39.21 67.80 -36.03
CA ASP A 88 -40.68 67.93 -36.05
C ASP A 88 -41.36 66.67 -36.61
N LEU A 89 -40.76 66.05 -37.64
CA LEU A 89 -41.29 64.82 -38.22
C LEU A 89 -41.20 63.63 -37.24
N ILE A 90 -40.12 63.55 -36.47
CA ILE A 90 -39.95 62.55 -35.40
C ILE A 90 -40.99 62.79 -34.29
N ARG A 91 -41.18 64.04 -33.88
CA ARG A 91 -42.16 64.42 -32.84
C ARG A 91 -43.57 63.96 -33.22
N ALA A 92 -44.00 64.19 -34.47
CA ALA A 92 -45.31 63.77 -34.94
C ALA A 92 -45.49 62.24 -34.91
N ARG A 93 -44.48 61.48 -35.38
CA ARG A 93 -44.52 60.01 -35.38
C ARG A 93 -44.52 59.42 -33.98
N LEU A 94 -43.75 60.00 -33.07
CA LEU A 94 -43.68 59.52 -31.69
C LEU A 94 -45.02 59.77 -30.96
N GLY A 95 -45.66 60.92 -31.22
CA GLY A 95 -46.96 61.25 -30.65
C GLY A 95 -48.04 60.20 -30.97
N THR A 96 -48.12 59.76 -32.22
CA THR A 96 -49.14 58.76 -32.63
C THR A 96 -48.88 57.38 -32.03
N GLN A 97 -47.62 56.95 -31.96
CA GLN A 97 -47.23 55.68 -31.34
C GLN A 97 -47.51 55.66 -29.83
N VAL A 98 -47.27 56.77 -29.12
CA VAL A 98 -47.56 56.88 -27.69
C VAL A 98 -49.05 56.77 -27.41
N VAL A 99 -49.91 57.36 -28.24
CA VAL A 99 -51.37 57.25 -28.10
C VAL A 99 -51.84 55.81 -28.33
N ALA A 100 -51.32 55.13 -29.36
CA ALA A 100 -51.64 53.73 -29.63
C ALA A 100 -51.22 52.81 -28.47
N ALA A 101 -50.01 53.01 -27.92
CA ALA A 101 -49.52 52.25 -26.77
C ALA A 101 -50.36 52.49 -25.51
N ARG A 102 -50.77 53.74 -25.24
CA ARG A 102 -51.67 54.05 -24.13
C ARG A 102 -53.05 53.41 -24.31
N GLY A 103 -53.60 53.38 -25.51
CA GLY A 103 -54.87 52.71 -25.81
C GLY A 103 -54.82 51.21 -25.52
N LEU A 104 -53.74 50.54 -25.92
CA LEU A 104 -53.55 49.10 -25.67
C LEU A 104 -53.36 48.78 -24.18
N SER A 105 -52.53 49.58 -23.50
CA SER A 105 -52.25 49.41 -22.06
C SER A 105 -53.47 49.69 -21.19
N ALA A 106 -54.13 50.84 -21.38
CA ALA A 106 -55.24 51.25 -20.53
C ALA A 106 -56.56 50.56 -20.90
N GLY A 107 -56.83 50.34 -22.20
CA GLY A 107 -58.10 49.79 -22.65
C GLY A 107 -58.17 48.27 -22.53
N MET A 108 -57.18 47.57 -23.10
CA MET A 108 -57.24 46.11 -23.24
C MET A 108 -56.46 45.37 -22.15
N LEU A 109 -55.24 45.81 -21.83
CA LEU A 109 -54.38 45.06 -20.92
C LEU A 109 -54.80 45.24 -19.46
N SER A 110 -55.15 46.46 -19.05
CA SER A 110 -55.64 46.75 -17.69
C SER A 110 -56.95 46.01 -17.38
N SER A 111 -57.92 46.04 -18.30
CA SER A 111 -59.21 45.37 -18.12
C SER A 111 -59.04 43.84 -18.07
N ALA A 112 -58.26 43.26 -18.99
CA ALA A 112 -57.94 41.84 -18.99
C ALA A 112 -57.14 41.39 -17.75
N SER A 113 -56.20 42.21 -17.27
CA SER A 113 -55.45 41.93 -16.04
C SER A 113 -56.37 41.93 -14.81
N SER A 114 -57.31 42.87 -14.73
CA SER A 114 -58.26 42.95 -13.61
C SER A 114 -59.26 41.78 -13.58
N THR A 115 -59.69 41.29 -14.75
CA THR A 115 -60.57 40.12 -14.83
C THR A 115 -59.79 38.84 -14.54
N ALA A 116 -58.58 38.71 -15.05
CA ALA A 116 -57.69 37.60 -14.72
C ALA A 116 -57.38 37.55 -13.21
N SER A 117 -57.07 38.68 -12.57
CA SER A 117 -56.78 38.72 -11.13
C SER A 117 -58.00 38.30 -10.30
N ARG A 118 -59.20 38.74 -10.68
CA ARG A 118 -60.46 38.36 -10.02
C ARG A 118 -60.78 36.88 -10.16
N ILE A 119 -60.62 36.33 -11.36
CA ILE A 119 -60.84 34.91 -11.61
C ILE A 119 -59.80 34.08 -10.84
N SER A 120 -58.53 34.42 -10.91
CA SER A 120 -57.47 33.73 -10.17
C SER A 120 -57.68 33.80 -8.66
N SER A 121 -58.12 34.93 -8.11
CA SER A 121 -58.42 35.04 -6.68
C SER A 121 -59.64 34.20 -6.27
N ALA A 122 -60.69 34.18 -7.09
CA ALA A 122 -61.90 33.39 -6.83
C ALA A 122 -61.63 31.90 -6.93
N VAL A 123 -60.85 31.47 -7.93
CA VAL A 123 -60.39 30.07 -8.07
C VAL A 123 -59.51 29.67 -6.90
N LYS A 124 -58.56 30.53 -6.50
CA LYS A 124 -57.71 30.25 -5.33
C LYS A 124 -58.51 30.13 -4.03
N GLN A 125 -59.54 30.96 -3.85
CA GLN A 125 -60.46 30.83 -2.71
C GLN A 125 -61.22 29.50 -2.77
N LEU A 126 -61.76 29.13 -3.93
CA LEU A 126 -62.45 27.85 -4.12
C LEU A 126 -61.53 26.65 -3.85
N ASP A 127 -60.29 26.70 -4.32
CA ASP A 127 -59.30 25.64 -4.11
C ASP A 127 -58.97 25.48 -2.62
N ILE A 128 -58.85 26.59 -1.88
CA ILE A 128 -58.64 26.56 -0.42
C ILE A 128 -59.85 25.93 0.28
N GLU A 129 -61.07 26.31 -0.10
CA GLU A 129 -62.28 25.71 0.48
C GLU A 129 -62.40 24.22 0.15
N GLN A 130 -62.08 23.81 -1.09
CA GLN A 130 -62.08 22.41 -1.49
C GLN A 130 -61.02 21.59 -0.73
N GLU A 131 -59.82 22.14 -0.54
CA GLU A 131 -58.75 21.51 0.21
C GLU A 131 -59.13 21.36 1.70
N ASN A 132 -59.71 22.41 2.31
CA ASN A 132 -60.19 22.36 3.69
C ASN A 132 -61.30 21.29 3.88
N VAL A 133 -62.25 21.20 2.93
CA VAL A 133 -63.29 20.17 2.94
C VAL A 133 -62.68 18.77 2.79
N ARG A 134 -61.70 18.60 1.90
CA ARG A 134 -61.00 17.32 1.70
C ARG A 134 -60.24 16.88 2.95
N GLN A 135 -59.54 17.80 3.61
CA GLN A 135 -58.84 17.54 4.87
C GLN A 135 -59.82 17.16 5.98
N THR A 136 -60.96 17.85 6.09
CA THR A 136 -62.01 17.55 7.08
C THR A 136 -62.63 16.19 6.82
N LEU A 137 -62.91 15.84 5.56
CA LEU A 137 -63.43 14.53 5.19
C LEU A 137 -62.44 13.41 5.57
N SER A 138 -61.16 13.58 5.25
CA SER A 138 -60.11 12.62 5.62
C SER A 138 -59.98 12.45 7.13
N PHE A 139 -60.15 13.53 7.90
CA PHE A 139 -60.17 13.48 9.37
C PHE A 139 -61.36 12.67 9.90
N VAL A 140 -62.56 12.91 9.37
CA VAL A 140 -63.77 12.16 9.79
C VAL A 140 -63.66 10.69 9.41
N GLU A 141 -63.18 10.37 8.21
CA GLU A 141 -62.93 8.99 7.78
C GLU A 141 -61.97 8.27 8.73
N ALA A 142 -60.88 8.93 9.14
CA ALA A 142 -59.93 8.39 10.12
C ALA A 142 -60.55 8.18 11.52
N VAL A 143 -61.44 9.07 11.97
CA VAL A 143 -62.15 8.93 13.25
C VAL A 143 -63.18 7.78 13.20
N VAL A 144 -63.88 7.61 12.07
CA VAL A 144 -64.77 6.47 11.86
C VAL A 144 -63.97 5.17 11.87
N GLU A 145 -62.83 5.12 11.17
CA GLU A 145 -61.95 3.96 11.19
C GLU A 145 -61.45 3.67 12.62
N LEU A 146 -61.04 4.69 13.37
CA LEU A 146 -60.62 4.56 14.76
C LEU A 146 -61.75 3.95 15.62
N LYS A 147 -62.99 4.42 15.46
CA LYS A 147 -64.15 3.88 16.15
C LYS A 147 -64.39 2.41 15.82
N THR A 148 -64.29 2.03 14.54
CA THR A 148 -64.41 0.62 14.15
C THR A 148 -63.30 -0.24 14.73
N CYS A 149 -62.08 0.29 14.86
CA CYS A 149 -60.96 -0.44 15.44
C CYS A 149 -61.13 -0.63 16.95
N VAL A 150 -61.54 0.40 17.70
CA VAL A 150 -61.78 0.30 19.16
C VAL A 150 -62.87 -0.72 19.47
N LEU A 151 -64.00 -0.67 18.77
CA LEU A 151 -65.09 -1.64 18.91
C LEU A 151 -64.69 -3.04 18.47
N GLY A 152 -63.89 -3.15 17.40
CA GLY A 152 -63.35 -4.42 16.94
C GLY A 152 -62.40 -5.07 17.95
N VAL A 153 -61.55 -4.28 18.61
CA VAL A 153 -60.62 -4.77 19.64
C VAL A 153 -61.40 -5.27 20.87
N SER A 154 -62.34 -4.50 21.41
CA SER A 154 -63.13 -4.91 22.58
C SER A 154 -63.98 -6.15 22.27
N GLY A 155 -64.61 -6.20 21.09
CA GLY A 155 -65.41 -7.35 20.64
C GLY A 155 -64.58 -8.63 20.48
N SER A 156 -63.40 -8.56 19.85
CA SER A 156 -62.52 -9.71 19.65
C SER A 156 -61.84 -10.19 20.94
N MET A 157 -61.53 -9.28 21.87
CA MET A 157 -60.96 -9.62 23.19
C MET A 157 -61.99 -10.21 24.15
N GLY A 158 -63.27 -9.85 24.00
CA GLY A 158 -64.37 -10.33 24.83
C GLY A 158 -64.86 -11.73 24.47
N ALA A 159 -66.01 -11.83 23.82
CA ALA A 159 -66.74 -13.10 23.63
C ALA A 159 -66.07 -14.07 22.65
N ALA A 160 -65.34 -13.57 21.64
CA ALA A 160 -64.73 -14.39 20.59
C ALA A 160 -63.36 -14.98 21.00
N GLN A 161 -62.64 -14.35 21.94
CA GLN A 161 -61.26 -14.69 22.32
C GLN A 161 -60.31 -14.90 21.13
N ASP A 162 -60.55 -14.17 20.04
CA ASP A 162 -59.76 -14.26 18.82
C ASP A 162 -58.69 -13.16 18.82
N TRP A 163 -57.51 -13.54 19.29
CA TRP A 163 -56.42 -12.60 19.52
C TRP A 163 -55.77 -12.08 18.23
N GLU A 164 -55.93 -12.78 17.10
CA GLU A 164 -55.35 -12.36 15.83
C GLU A 164 -56.14 -11.22 15.20
N THR A 165 -57.47 -11.32 15.24
CA THR A 165 -58.35 -10.25 14.77
C THR A 165 -58.22 -9.02 15.66
N ALA A 166 -58.12 -9.20 16.98
CA ALA A 166 -57.83 -8.10 17.91
C ALA A 166 -56.49 -7.39 17.60
N ALA A 167 -55.42 -8.15 17.34
CA ALA A 167 -54.12 -7.59 16.99
C ALA A 167 -54.14 -6.85 15.63
N ASN A 168 -54.92 -7.34 14.65
CA ASN A 168 -55.09 -6.66 13.37
C ASN A 168 -55.87 -5.33 13.52
N TYR A 169 -56.88 -5.26 14.37
CA TYR A 169 -57.58 -4.00 14.66
C TYR A 169 -56.66 -3.00 15.38
N LEU A 170 -55.78 -3.46 16.28
CA LEU A 170 -54.74 -2.61 16.87
C LEU A 170 -53.73 -2.12 15.82
N ALA A 171 -53.30 -2.98 14.90
CA ALA A 171 -52.39 -2.59 13.83
C ALA A 171 -52.99 -1.53 12.91
N ARG A 172 -54.29 -1.63 12.60
CA ARG A 172 -55.03 -0.62 11.84
C ARG A 172 -55.19 0.68 12.63
N ALA A 173 -55.50 0.60 13.92
CA ALA A 173 -55.58 1.77 14.79
C ALA A 173 -54.23 2.51 14.88
N ALA A 174 -53.11 1.79 14.84
CA ALA A 174 -51.76 2.37 14.86
C ALA A 174 -51.37 3.11 13.56
N LEU A 175 -52.09 2.92 12.45
CA LEU A 175 -51.90 3.69 11.21
C LEU A 175 -52.60 5.06 11.25
N VAL A 176 -53.53 5.26 12.19
CA VAL A 176 -54.23 6.52 12.38
C VAL A 176 -53.26 7.55 12.99
N PRO A 177 -53.14 8.76 12.43
CA PRO A 177 -52.24 9.78 12.96
C PRO A 177 -52.49 10.16 14.43
N ASP A 178 -51.42 10.34 15.19
CA ASP A 178 -51.47 10.66 16.63
C ASP A 178 -52.26 11.93 16.98
N HIS A 179 -52.29 12.92 16.09
CA HIS A 179 -53.06 14.15 16.29
C HIS A 179 -54.58 13.93 16.21
N ILE A 180 -55.03 12.85 15.56
CA ILE A 180 -56.44 12.44 15.47
C ILE A 180 -56.81 11.61 16.69
N LEU A 181 -55.90 10.73 17.14
CA LEU A 181 -56.08 9.90 18.34
C LEU A 181 -56.34 10.72 19.62
N HIS A 182 -55.72 11.89 19.74
CA HIS A 182 -55.85 12.80 20.89
C HIS A 182 -56.75 14.01 20.60
N SER A 183 -57.54 13.98 19.53
CA SER A 183 -58.42 15.09 19.18
C SER A 183 -59.67 15.11 20.08
N GLU A 184 -60.13 16.30 20.45
CA GLU A 184 -61.36 16.48 21.25
C GLU A 184 -62.58 15.80 20.59
N PHE A 185 -62.65 15.83 19.25
CA PHE A 185 -63.71 15.18 18.48
C PHE A 185 -63.66 13.64 18.59
N ALA A 186 -62.47 13.04 18.57
CA ALA A 186 -62.33 11.59 18.75
C ALA A 186 -62.64 11.17 20.19
N GLU A 187 -62.26 11.98 21.18
CA GLU A 187 -62.60 11.73 22.59
C GLU A 187 -64.10 11.79 22.87
N GLU A 188 -64.88 12.54 22.10
CA GLU A 188 -66.33 12.62 22.26
C GLU A 188 -67.11 11.57 21.42
N MET A 189 -66.69 11.30 20.17
CA MET A 189 -67.46 10.47 19.23
C MET A 189 -67.13 8.97 19.27
N VAL A 190 -65.93 8.61 19.73
CA VAL A 190 -65.45 7.22 19.75
C VAL A 190 -65.93 6.43 20.98
N PRO A 191 -65.96 6.97 22.21
CA PRO A 191 -66.48 6.24 23.36
C PRO A 191 -67.92 5.77 23.14
N THR A 192 -68.22 4.57 23.64
CA THR A 192 -69.55 3.95 23.51
C THR A 192 -70.02 3.45 24.86
N SER A 193 -71.31 3.14 24.99
CA SER A 193 -71.90 2.71 26.28
C SER A 193 -71.23 1.48 26.91
N GLU A 194 -70.49 0.69 26.12
CA GLU A 194 -69.74 -0.49 26.55
C GLU A 194 -68.30 -0.17 27.00
N GLU A 195 -67.70 0.93 26.51
CA GLU A 195 -66.32 1.38 26.81
C GLU A 195 -66.30 2.92 26.96
N PRO A 196 -66.34 3.44 28.21
CA PRO A 196 -66.45 4.89 28.47
C PRO A 196 -65.10 5.62 28.44
N GLU A 197 -63.98 4.89 28.33
CA GLU A 197 -62.64 5.47 28.32
C GLU A 197 -62.30 6.10 26.96
N PRO A 198 -61.41 7.12 26.93
CA PRO A 198 -60.97 7.72 25.68
C PRO A 198 -60.19 6.70 24.83
N PRO A 199 -60.27 6.79 23.49
CA PRO A 199 -59.77 5.77 22.57
C PRO A 199 -58.29 5.44 22.78
N ALA A 200 -57.45 6.45 23.08
CA ALA A 200 -56.03 6.25 23.34
C ALA A 200 -55.76 5.35 24.56
N LYS A 201 -56.55 5.48 25.64
CA LYS A 201 -56.41 4.65 26.84
C LYS A 201 -56.92 3.24 26.60
N THR A 202 -58.07 3.09 25.95
CA THR A 202 -58.64 1.78 25.61
C THR A 202 -57.69 0.97 24.72
N LEU A 203 -57.11 1.59 23.69
CA LEU A 203 -56.14 0.94 22.81
C LEU A 203 -54.84 0.58 23.54
N SER A 204 -54.34 1.45 24.42
CA SER A 204 -53.14 1.14 25.24
C SER A 204 -53.40 -0.01 26.22
N ASN A 205 -54.53 0.00 26.93
CA ASN A 205 -54.90 -1.04 27.88
C ASN A 205 -55.10 -2.39 27.18
N ALA A 206 -55.73 -2.39 26.00
CA ALA A 206 -55.87 -3.58 25.15
C ALA A 206 -54.51 -4.10 24.67
N ALA A 207 -53.62 -3.21 24.21
CA ALA A 207 -52.27 -3.56 23.78
C ALA A 207 -51.44 -4.17 24.91
N GLU A 208 -51.50 -3.62 26.12
CA GLU A 208 -50.82 -4.17 27.30
C GLU A 208 -51.37 -5.53 27.73
N SER A 209 -52.69 -5.68 27.74
CA SER A 209 -53.37 -6.93 28.09
C SER A 209 -53.03 -8.06 27.12
N LEU A 210 -53.06 -7.77 25.81
CA LEU A 210 -52.67 -8.72 24.77
C LEU A 210 -51.17 -9.02 24.81
N CYS A 211 -50.31 -8.03 25.07
CA CYS A 211 -48.89 -8.25 25.27
C CYS A 211 -48.63 -9.21 26.44
N GLY A 212 -49.29 -9.01 27.58
CA GLY A 212 -49.19 -9.91 28.73
C GLY A 212 -49.66 -11.34 28.43
N LEU A 213 -50.73 -11.49 27.64
CA LEU A 213 -51.22 -12.79 27.20
C LEU A 213 -50.24 -13.49 26.25
N PHE A 214 -49.74 -12.77 25.24
CA PHE A 214 -48.80 -13.30 24.27
C PHE A 214 -47.49 -13.74 24.92
N LEU A 215 -46.99 -13.00 25.91
CA LEU A 215 -45.82 -13.41 26.69
C LEU A 215 -46.05 -14.75 27.39
N ARG A 216 -47.19 -14.93 28.06
CA ARG A 216 -47.53 -16.17 28.79
C ARG A 216 -47.69 -17.35 27.83
N GLU A 217 -48.43 -17.18 26.74
CA GLU A 217 -48.66 -18.25 25.77
C GLU A 217 -47.40 -18.58 24.96
N PHE A 218 -46.56 -17.58 24.65
CA PHE A 218 -45.25 -17.80 24.05
C PHE A 218 -44.34 -18.61 24.98
N ASP A 219 -44.25 -18.28 26.27
CA ASP A 219 -43.41 -19.04 27.20
C ASP A 219 -43.92 -20.46 27.44
N LYS A 220 -45.24 -20.67 27.44
CA LYS A 220 -45.84 -22.02 27.47
C LYS A 220 -45.46 -22.82 26.23
N ALA A 221 -45.59 -22.23 25.04
CA ALA A 221 -45.22 -22.87 23.78
C ALA A 221 -43.71 -23.15 23.70
N ALA A 222 -42.87 -22.23 24.19
CA ALA A 222 -41.43 -22.40 24.29
C ALA A 222 -41.03 -23.57 25.20
N LYS A 223 -41.71 -23.75 26.34
CA LYS A 223 -41.48 -24.91 27.24
C LYS A 223 -41.98 -26.23 26.65
N ALA A 224 -43.04 -26.19 25.84
CA ALA A 224 -43.60 -27.36 25.17
C ALA A 224 -42.83 -27.76 23.89
N GLY A 225 -41.95 -26.90 23.38
CA GLY A 225 -41.20 -27.13 22.13
C GLY A 225 -42.04 -26.99 20.85
N ASP A 226 -43.20 -26.31 20.92
CA ASP A 226 -44.13 -26.17 19.80
C ASP A 226 -43.75 -24.99 18.89
N GLY A 227 -42.96 -25.29 17.85
CA GLY A 227 -42.43 -24.29 16.92
C GLY A 227 -43.49 -23.52 16.11
N GLU A 228 -44.66 -24.13 15.87
CA GLU A 228 -45.75 -23.50 15.12
C GLU A 228 -46.42 -22.41 15.95
N LYS A 229 -46.74 -22.70 17.22
CA LYS A 229 -47.32 -21.71 18.14
C LYS A 229 -46.36 -20.58 18.47
N ILE A 230 -45.07 -20.87 18.63
CA ILE A 230 -44.02 -19.86 18.83
C ILE A 230 -44.01 -18.89 17.64
N THR A 231 -44.00 -19.42 16.42
CA THR A 231 -44.01 -18.61 15.20
C THR A 231 -45.31 -17.82 15.06
N ARG A 232 -46.45 -18.40 15.47
CA ARG A 232 -47.76 -17.73 15.48
C ARG A 232 -47.74 -16.50 16.38
N TYR A 233 -47.43 -16.65 17.66
CA TYR A 233 -47.38 -15.52 18.59
C TYR A 233 -46.28 -14.51 18.26
N PHE A 234 -45.14 -14.97 17.73
CA PHE A 234 -44.06 -14.09 17.29
C PHE A 234 -44.50 -13.11 16.20
N LYS A 235 -45.41 -13.50 15.30
CA LYS A 235 -45.95 -12.62 14.26
C LYS A 235 -46.92 -11.55 14.78
N LEU A 236 -47.47 -11.74 15.99
CA LEU A 236 -48.50 -10.87 16.55
C LEU A 236 -47.93 -9.69 17.34
N PHE A 237 -46.71 -9.78 17.89
CA PHE A 237 -46.08 -8.68 18.63
C PHE A 237 -45.87 -7.38 17.81
N PRO A 238 -45.44 -7.43 16.53
CA PRO A 238 -45.36 -6.23 15.68
C PRO A 238 -46.72 -5.55 15.47
N LEU A 239 -47.79 -6.33 15.36
CA LEU A 239 -49.15 -5.82 15.12
C LEU A 239 -49.68 -4.99 16.30
N ILE A 240 -49.15 -5.22 17.50
CA ILE A 240 -49.52 -4.49 18.73
C ILE A 240 -48.57 -3.29 18.98
N GLY A 241 -47.64 -3.01 18.07
CA GLY A 241 -46.64 -1.95 18.26
C GLY A 241 -45.62 -2.27 19.37
N ARG A 242 -45.53 -3.55 19.79
CA ARG A 242 -44.60 -4.06 20.82
C ARG A 242 -43.52 -4.94 20.17
N SER A 243 -42.90 -4.42 19.12
CA SER A 243 -41.90 -5.15 18.33
C SER A 243 -40.59 -5.40 19.09
N ASP A 244 -40.20 -4.52 20.02
CA ASP A 244 -38.99 -4.70 20.82
C ASP A 244 -39.13 -5.86 21.81
N THR A 245 -40.23 -5.93 22.56
CA THR A 245 -40.47 -7.02 23.52
C THR A 245 -40.60 -8.38 22.83
N GLY A 246 -41.23 -8.42 21.64
CA GLY A 246 -41.30 -9.64 20.81
C GLY A 246 -39.93 -10.16 20.40
N LEU A 247 -39.04 -9.28 19.91
CA LEU A 247 -37.65 -9.64 19.57
C LEU A 247 -36.85 -10.08 20.80
N GLU A 248 -37.10 -9.44 21.95
CA GLU A 248 -36.41 -9.77 23.18
C GLU A 248 -36.71 -11.18 23.69
N VAL A 249 -37.97 -11.57 23.66
CA VAL A 249 -38.47 -12.87 24.13
C VAL A 249 -38.10 -13.96 23.13
N TYR A 250 -38.20 -13.65 21.84
CA TYR A 250 -37.74 -14.54 20.78
C TYR A 250 -36.24 -14.80 20.84
N GLY A 251 -35.43 -13.74 21.01
CA GLY A 251 -33.99 -13.88 21.24
C GLY A 251 -33.69 -14.77 22.45
N GLY A 252 -34.44 -14.61 23.55
CA GLY A 252 -34.32 -15.49 24.73
C GLY A 252 -34.65 -16.96 24.46
N TYR A 253 -35.67 -17.26 23.65
CA TYR A 253 -35.98 -18.62 23.22
C TYR A 253 -34.86 -19.22 22.37
N VAL A 254 -34.37 -18.48 21.40
CA VAL A 254 -33.29 -18.92 20.52
C VAL A 254 -32.00 -19.15 21.32
N CYS A 255 -31.66 -18.26 22.28
CA CYS A 255 -30.52 -18.46 23.20
C CYS A 255 -30.66 -19.73 24.05
N ARG A 256 -31.86 -20.07 24.54
CA ARG A 256 -32.09 -21.33 25.27
C ARG A 256 -31.76 -22.55 24.39
N GLY A 257 -32.17 -22.52 23.12
CA GLY A 257 -31.84 -23.58 22.15
C GLY A 257 -30.33 -23.73 21.91
N VAL A 258 -29.59 -22.61 21.82
CA VAL A 258 -28.12 -22.61 21.74
C VAL A 258 -27.51 -23.25 22.99
N ALA A 259 -27.95 -22.84 24.18
CA ALA A 259 -27.44 -23.35 25.45
C ALA A 259 -27.66 -24.87 25.59
N GLU A 260 -28.82 -25.39 25.22
CA GLU A 260 -29.13 -26.83 25.24
C GLU A 260 -28.26 -27.61 24.26
N ARG A 261 -28.09 -27.11 23.04
CA ARG A 261 -27.22 -27.74 22.04
C ARG A 261 -25.77 -27.80 22.52
N MET A 262 -25.26 -26.71 23.10
CA MET A 262 -23.88 -26.65 23.61
C MET A 262 -23.66 -27.53 24.84
N ARG A 263 -24.65 -27.65 25.74
CA ARG A 263 -24.60 -28.64 26.82
C ARG A 263 -24.47 -30.07 26.28
N ALA A 264 -25.19 -30.40 25.21
CA ALA A 264 -25.09 -31.72 24.58
C ALA A 264 -23.73 -31.97 23.90
N VAL A 265 -23.14 -30.95 23.26
CA VAL A 265 -21.79 -31.05 22.66
C VAL A 265 -20.72 -31.26 23.74
N ARG A 266 -20.81 -30.52 24.85
CA ARG A 266 -19.88 -30.64 26.00
C ARG A 266 -20.05 -31.94 26.79
N GLY A 267 -21.23 -32.55 26.77
CA GLY A 267 -21.50 -33.83 27.40
C GLY A 267 -20.88 -35.04 26.68
N ARG A 268 -20.28 -34.83 25.49
CA ARG A 268 -19.54 -35.87 24.78
C ARG A 268 -18.20 -36.13 25.44
N LYS A 269 -17.71 -37.36 25.33
CA LYS A 269 -16.34 -37.69 25.77
C LYS A 269 -15.33 -36.88 24.95
N ASN A 270 -14.22 -36.53 25.59
CA ASN A 270 -13.15 -35.71 25.03
C ASN A 270 -12.42 -36.53 23.95
N ASP A 271 -12.90 -36.46 22.70
CA ASP A 271 -12.47 -37.29 21.56
C ASP A 271 -11.15 -36.81 20.89
N GLY A 272 -10.15 -36.44 21.70
CA GLY A 272 -8.78 -36.18 21.23
C GLY A 272 -8.34 -34.70 21.18
N PRO A 273 -7.17 -34.42 20.57
CA PRO A 273 -6.46 -33.13 20.66
C PRO A 273 -7.09 -31.98 19.87
N SER A 274 -8.28 -32.15 19.29
CA SER A 274 -9.01 -31.09 18.59
C SER A 274 -10.45 -30.94 19.09
N PHE A 275 -10.76 -31.50 20.26
CA PHE A 275 -12.10 -31.46 20.84
C PHE A 275 -12.58 -30.03 21.13
N TYR A 276 -11.71 -29.17 21.67
CA TYR A 276 -12.08 -27.80 22.02
C TYR A 276 -12.25 -26.93 20.78
N ALA A 277 -11.36 -27.07 19.80
CA ALA A 277 -11.49 -26.46 18.49
C ALA A 277 -12.79 -26.91 17.78
N GLY A 278 -13.12 -28.20 17.81
CA GLY A 278 -14.36 -28.75 17.26
C GLY A 278 -15.62 -28.27 18.00
N SER A 279 -15.53 -28.09 19.33
CA SER A 279 -16.63 -27.56 20.13
C SER A 279 -16.93 -26.09 19.81
N LEU A 280 -15.90 -25.25 19.64
CA LEU A 280 -16.07 -23.87 19.18
C LEU A 280 -16.58 -23.81 17.74
N GLN A 281 -16.08 -24.68 16.85
CA GLN A 281 -16.58 -24.78 15.49
C GLN A 281 -18.08 -25.12 15.47
N SER A 282 -18.50 -26.14 16.23
CA SER A 282 -19.92 -26.52 16.31
C SER A 282 -20.78 -25.40 16.90
N LEU A 283 -20.26 -24.59 17.83
CA LEU A 283 -20.96 -23.41 18.34
C LEU A 283 -21.17 -22.40 17.20
N PHE A 284 -20.09 -21.95 16.56
CA PHE A 284 -20.17 -20.91 15.53
C PHE A 284 -20.98 -21.34 14.29
N GLU A 285 -20.87 -22.60 13.86
CA GLU A 285 -21.68 -23.14 12.77
C GLU A 285 -23.17 -23.18 13.13
N TYR A 286 -23.50 -23.63 14.34
CA TYR A 286 -24.88 -23.63 14.81
C TYR A 286 -25.44 -22.20 14.85
N MET A 287 -24.67 -21.25 15.37
CA MET A 287 -25.06 -19.83 15.40
C MET A 287 -25.25 -19.26 14.00
N ALA A 288 -24.32 -19.52 13.08
CA ALA A 288 -24.43 -19.06 11.70
C ALA A 288 -25.70 -19.61 11.02
N GLY A 289 -25.93 -20.92 11.12
CA GLY A 289 -27.12 -21.55 10.56
C GLY A 289 -28.42 -21.12 11.25
N LEU A 290 -28.37 -20.72 12.52
CA LEU A 290 -29.53 -20.17 13.24
C LEU A 290 -29.85 -18.76 12.76
N VAL A 291 -28.83 -17.90 12.61
CA VAL A 291 -29.00 -16.56 12.04
C VAL A 291 -29.55 -16.66 10.62
N GLU A 292 -29.01 -17.51 9.75
CA GLU A 292 -29.50 -17.65 8.37
C GLU A 292 -30.95 -18.11 8.29
N ARG A 293 -31.34 -19.11 9.08
CA ARG A 293 -32.72 -19.63 9.07
C ARG A 293 -33.74 -18.64 9.61
N HIS A 294 -33.37 -17.85 10.62
CA HIS A 294 -34.30 -16.94 11.29
C HIS A 294 -34.29 -15.50 10.75
N THR A 295 -33.25 -15.10 10.00
CA THR A 295 -33.20 -13.79 9.30
C THR A 295 -34.45 -13.52 8.46
N PRO A 296 -34.87 -14.40 7.51
CA PRO A 296 -36.02 -14.10 6.65
C PRO A 296 -37.34 -14.00 7.43
N LEU A 297 -37.47 -14.72 8.55
CA LEU A 297 -38.66 -14.65 9.40
C LEU A 297 -38.74 -13.31 10.13
N VAL A 298 -37.61 -12.84 10.68
CA VAL A 298 -37.53 -11.56 11.40
C VAL A 298 -37.71 -10.40 10.42
N GLU A 299 -37.03 -10.40 9.28
CA GLU A 299 -37.12 -9.31 8.30
C GLU A 299 -38.51 -9.18 7.68
N ARG A 300 -39.21 -10.30 7.46
CA ARG A 300 -40.57 -10.31 6.91
C ARG A 300 -41.61 -9.68 7.84
N HIS A 301 -41.49 -9.88 9.15
CA HIS A 301 -42.54 -9.49 10.11
C HIS A 301 -42.19 -8.27 10.97
N TYR A 302 -40.89 -8.03 11.21
CA TYR A 302 -40.41 -6.94 12.06
C TYR A 302 -39.71 -5.83 11.26
N GLY A 303 -39.36 -6.08 10.00
CA GLY A 303 -38.68 -5.13 9.12
C GLY A 303 -37.17 -5.38 9.00
N VAL A 304 -36.57 -4.79 7.96
CA VAL A 304 -35.16 -4.97 7.59
C VAL A 304 -34.23 -4.44 8.70
N GLY A 305 -33.14 -5.15 8.98
CA GLY A 305 -32.14 -4.75 9.98
C GLY A 305 -32.51 -5.01 11.44
N ARG A 306 -33.74 -5.44 11.74
CA ARG A 306 -34.16 -5.80 13.11
C ARG A 306 -33.51 -7.08 13.64
N MET A 307 -32.97 -7.91 12.74
CA MET A 307 -32.18 -9.10 13.08
C MET A 307 -30.93 -8.75 13.91
N VAL A 308 -30.36 -7.55 13.76
CA VAL A 308 -29.19 -7.11 14.53
C VAL A 308 -29.47 -7.12 16.04
N LYS A 309 -30.67 -6.74 16.47
CA LYS A 309 -31.06 -6.80 17.90
C LYS A 309 -31.12 -8.24 18.45
N VAL A 310 -31.50 -9.20 17.61
CA VAL A 310 -31.51 -10.62 17.98
C VAL A 310 -30.07 -11.14 18.03
N ILE A 311 -29.23 -10.74 17.08
CA ILE A 311 -27.79 -11.05 17.06
C ILE A 311 -27.10 -10.51 18.32
N ASP A 312 -27.45 -9.32 18.83
CA ASP A 312 -26.91 -8.80 20.10
C ASP A 312 -27.16 -9.76 21.26
N LYS A 313 -28.39 -10.25 21.42
CA LYS A 313 -28.72 -11.22 22.48
C LYS A 313 -28.06 -12.57 22.26
N LEU A 314 -28.01 -13.02 21.00
CA LEU A 314 -27.34 -14.27 20.63
C LEU A 314 -25.85 -14.22 20.92
N GLN A 315 -25.20 -13.07 20.69
CA GLN A 315 -23.79 -12.90 20.99
C GLN A 315 -23.50 -13.03 22.49
N ILE A 316 -24.40 -12.56 23.37
CA ILE A 316 -24.25 -12.75 24.82
C ILE A 316 -24.22 -14.25 25.18
N GLU A 317 -25.05 -15.07 24.53
CA GLU A 317 -25.04 -16.52 24.76
C GLU A 317 -23.81 -17.21 24.14
N VAL A 318 -23.32 -16.71 23.01
CA VAL A 318 -22.03 -17.14 22.45
C VAL A 318 -20.89 -16.79 23.41
N ASP A 319 -20.97 -15.63 24.08
CA ASP A 319 -19.97 -15.21 25.06
C ASP A 319 -19.94 -16.11 26.28
N THR A 320 -21.10 -16.54 26.78
CA THR A 320 -21.17 -17.48 27.91
C THR A 320 -20.69 -18.87 27.52
N GLN A 321 -21.22 -19.46 26.45
CA GLN A 321 -20.87 -20.83 26.03
C GLN A 321 -19.44 -20.93 25.50
N GLY A 322 -19.03 -19.99 24.64
CA GLY A 322 -17.67 -19.91 24.12
C GLY A 322 -16.65 -19.63 25.21
N GLY A 323 -17.00 -18.77 26.19
CA GLY A 323 -16.16 -18.50 27.36
C GLY A 323 -15.88 -19.75 28.19
N ILE A 324 -16.90 -20.58 28.46
CA ILE A 324 -16.73 -21.84 29.18
C ILE A 324 -15.79 -22.79 28.43
N VAL A 325 -15.95 -22.92 27.11
CA VAL A 325 -15.10 -23.81 26.29
C VAL A 325 -13.64 -23.36 26.31
N ILE A 326 -13.38 -22.05 26.16
CA ILE A 326 -12.01 -21.50 26.22
C ILE A 326 -11.41 -21.64 27.62
N ASP A 327 -12.21 -21.43 28.69
CA ASP A 327 -11.74 -21.57 30.07
C ASP A 327 -11.37 -23.02 30.39
N SER A 328 -12.22 -23.99 30.00
CA SER A 328 -11.91 -25.41 30.15
C SER A 328 -10.66 -25.83 29.37
N PHE A 329 -10.50 -25.35 28.14
CA PHE A 329 -9.30 -25.58 27.34
C PHE A 329 -8.04 -25.00 28.02
N TRP A 330 -8.13 -23.78 28.53
CA TRP A 330 -7.04 -23.08 29.22
C TRP A 330 -6.52 -23.86 30.43
N GLU A 331 -7.44 -24.40 31.22
CA GLU A 331 -7.16 -25.20 32.41
C GLU A 331 -6.63 -26.59 32.07
N GLU A 332 -7.32 -27.34 31.20
CA GLU A 332 -6.96 -28.73 30.88
C GLU A 332 -5.61 -28.83 30.16
N ARG A 333 -5.29 -27.87 29.28
CA ARG A 333 -3.99 -27.82 28.58
C ARG A 333 -2.90 -27.14 29.40
N SER A 334 -3.21 -26.64 30.59
CA SER A 334 -2.27 -25.96 31.50
C SER A 334 -1.45 -24.85 30.84
N ILE A 335 -2.08 -24.08 29.93
CA ILE A 335 -1.38 -23.11 29.07
C ILE A 335 -0.61 -22.07 29.89
N GLN A 336 -1.18 -21.64 31.02
CA GLN A 336 -0.53 -20.69 31.92
C GLN A 336 0.82 -21.20 32.47
N ARG A 337 0.92 -22.50 32.79
CA ARG A 337 2.17 -23.10 33.26
C ARG A 337 3.21 -23.06 32.15
N LYS A 338 2.84 -23.50 30.95
CA LYS A 338 3.73 -23.49 29.77
C LYS A 338 4.22 -22.09 29.41
N LEU A 339 3.36 -21.07 29.53
CA LEU A 339 3.77 -19.67 29.32
C LEU A 339 4.78 -19.21 30.36
N SER A 340 4.68 -19.67 31.61
CA SER A 340 5.68 -19.40 32.64
C SER A 340 7.01 -20.09 32.31
N ASP A 341 6.96 -21.35 31.90
CA ASP A 341 8.14 -22.14 31.56
C ASP A 341 8.88 -21.51 30.36
N ILE A 342 8.14 -21.12 29.32
CA ILE A 342 8.65 -20.38 28.15
C ILE A 342 9.35 -19.09 28.54
N LYS A 343 8.77 -18.31 29.47
CA LYS A 343 9.37 -17.04 29.92
C LYS A 343 10.65 -17.25 30.73
N SER A 344 10.73 -18.34 31.49
CA SER A 344 11.92 -18.70 32.26
C SER A 344 13.04 -19.31 31.42
N TYR A 345 12.78 -19.62 30.14
CA TYR A 345 13.77 -20.23 29.27
C TYR A 345 14.90 -19.23 28.92
N ALA A 346 16.12 -19.56 29.32
CA ALA A 346 17.26 -18.64 29.28
C ALA A 346 17.91 -18.50 27.89
N PHE A 347 17.60 -19.37 26.92
CA PHE A 347 18.29 -19.45 25.62
C PHE A 347 19.82 -19.49 25.79
N SER A 348 20.30 -20.43 26.59
CA SER A 348 21.70 -20.48 27.04
C SER A 348 22.68 -20.58 25.88
N PHE A 349 22.35 -21.32 24.81
CA PHE A 349 23.22 -21.43 23.64
C PHE A 349 23.29 -20.11 22.86
N LEU A 350 22.17 -19.45 22.60
CA LEU A 350 22.19 -18.12 21.97
C LEU A 350 22.91 -17.09 22.84
N VAL A 351 22.65 -17.05 24.14
CA VAL A 351 23.30 -16.08 25.04
C VAL A 351 24.81 -16.35 25.15
N GLN A 352 25.24 -17.60 25.29
CA GLN A 352 26.66 -17.96 25.31
C GLN A 352 27.34 -17.68 23.97
N SER A 353 26.63 -17.91 22.86
CA SER A 353 27.14 -17.53 21.56
C SER A 353 27.33 -16.02 21.50
N PHE A 354 26.41 -15.17 21.98
CA PHE A 354 26.59 -13.71 21.99
C PHE A 354 27.61 -13.15 23.01
N LEU A 355 27.94 -13.89 24.09
CA LEU A 355 28.83 -13.39 25.17
C LEU A 355 30.30 -13.82 25.07
N SER A 356 30.64 -14.84 24.28
CA SER A 356 32.01 -15.41 24.27
C SER A 356 33.11 -14.42 23.85
N THR A 357 33.83 -13.86 24.84
CA THR A 357 35.19 -13.31 24.76
C THR A 357 36.22 -14.41 24.47
N PRO A 358 37.39 -14.10 23.87
CA PRO A 358 38.30 -15.12 23.35
C PRO A 358 38.98 -15.88 24.51
N SER A 359 38.59 -17.13 24.74
CA SER A 359 39.38 -18.03 25.60
C SER A 359 40.57 -18.54 24.80
N VAL A 360 41.74 -18.22 25.31
CA VAL A 360 43.06 -18.65 24.87
C VAL A 360 43.16 -20.18 24.84
N SER A 361 43.76 -20.68 23.76
CA SER A 361 44.51 -21.94 23.61
C SER A 361 43.80 -23.25 23.95
N ALA A 362 43.58 -24.04 22.90
CA ALA A 362 43.55 -25.50 22.96
C ALA A 362 44.80 -26.02 23.71
N GLY A 363 44.58 -26.71 24.81
CA GLY A 363 45.56 -27.52 25.52
C GLY A 363 45.01 -28.95 25.63
N THR A 364 45.78 -29.90 25.12
CA THR A 364 45.50 -31.34 25.13
C THR A 364 45.16 -31.88 26.54
N PRO A 365 44.13 -32.73 26.72
CA PRO A 365 43.86 -33.31 28.02
C PRO A 365 44.82 -34.49 28.26
N ARG A 366 45.73 -34.33 29.21
CA ARG A 366 46.49 -35.47 29.76
C ARG A 366 45.63 -36.20 30.79
N SER A 367 45.46 -37.50 30.54
CA SER A 367 44.94 -38.51 31.46
C SER A 367 45.78 -38.58 32.73
N SER A 368 45.14 -38.49 33.91
CA SER A 368 45.40 -39.29 35.14
C SER A 368 45.01 -38.55 36.43
N SER A 369 43.80 -38.82 36.96
CA SER A 369 43.49 -38.94 38.40
C SER A 369 41.99 -39.24 38.58
N PRO A 370 41.60 -40.32 39.30
CA PRO A 370 40.20 -40.70 39.46
C PRO A 370 39.58 -39.95 40.64
N ARG A 371 38.65 -39.03 40.35
CA ARG A 371 37.69 -38.51 41.33
C ARG A 371 36.36 -39.25 41.10
N PRO A 372 35.84 -40.01 42.08
CA PRO A 372 34.58 -40.72 41.91
C PRO A 372 33.44 -39.72 41.98
N GLY A 373 32.66 -39.60 40.91
CA GLY A 373 31.35 -38.93 40.96
C GLY A 373 30.93 -38.09 39.75
N ALA A 374 31.68 -38.01 38.65
CA ALA A 374 31.24 -37.18 37.51
C ALA A 374 31.85 -37.59 36.16
N LEU A 375 31.60 -38.80 35.66
CA LEU A 375 31.74 -39.11 34.23
C LEU A 375 30.71 -40.18 33.84
N GLY A 376 29.75 -39.77 33.00
CA GLY A 376 28.71 -40.65 32.49
C GLY A 376 27.46 -39.95 31.94
N ALA A 377 27.27 -38.65 32.22
CA ALA A 377 26.27 -37.87 31.50
C ALA A 377 26.90 -37.34 30.21
N SER A 378 26.61 -38.04 29.11
CA SER A 378 26.33 -37.36 27.84
C SER A 378 25.58 -36.05 28.13
N ARG A 379 25.94 -34.94 27.48
CA ARG A 379 25.35 -33.59 27.65
C ARG A 379 23.90 -33.54 27.11
N ASN A 380 23.04 -34.46 27.55
CA ASN A 380 21.66 -34.69 27.11
C ASN A 380 20.70 -34.75 28.32
N SER A 381 20.64 -33.75 29.23
CA SER A 381 19.55 -33.74 30.24
C SER A 381 19.36 -32.44 31.08
N GLU A 382 19.57 -31.24 30.54
CA GLU A 382 18.98 -30.01 31.16
C GLU A 382 18.13 -29.17 30.19
N ASP A 383 18.15 -29.49 28.89
CA ASP A 383 17.63 -28.63 27.81
C ASP A 383 16.26 -29.06 27.24
N ASP A 384 15.59 -30.01 27.92
CA ASP A 384 14.32 -30.65 27.51
C ASP A 384 13.16 -30.31 28.47
N SER A 385 13.28 -29.24 29.27
CA SER A 385 12.23 -28.84 30.21
C SER A 385 10.95 -28.35 29.52
N VAL A 386 11.02 -28.02 28.23
CA VAL A 386 9.89 -27.57 27.42
C VAL A 386 9.83 -28.39 26.12
N ASP A 387 8.88 -29.31 26.02
CA ASP A 387 8.68 -30.12 24.82
C ASP A 387 8.15 -29.26 23.66
N VAL A 388 8.99 -29.05 22.66
CA VAL A 388 8.70 -28.29 21.44
C VAL A 388 7.55 -28.92 20.64
N LYS A 389 7.40 -30.24 20.66
CA LYS A 389 6.30 -30.94 19.95
C LYS A 389 4.96 -30.68 20.60
N GLU A 390 4.93 -30.61 21.92
CA GLU A 390 3.72 -30.31 22.67
C GLU A 390 3.28 -28.86 22.46
N ILE A 391 4.23 -27.92 22.42
CA ILE A 391 3.96 -26.52 22.02
C ILE A 391 3.40 -26.45 20.60
N ASP A 392 3.97 -27.20 19.66
CA ASP A 392 3.50 -27.21 18.28
C ASP A 392 2.06 -27.72 18.15
N SER A 393 1.72 -28.80 18.87
CA SER A 393 0.35 -29.32 18.97
C SER A 393 -0.62 -28.27 19.51
N HIS A 394 -0.24 -27.58 20.59
CA HIS A 394 -1.04 -26.50 21.16
C HIS A 394 -1.20 -25.31 20.23
N LEU A 395 -0.15 -24.93 19.50
CA LEU A 395 -0.21 -23.87 18.51
C LEU A 395 -1.14 -24.23 17.35
N ASN A 396 -1.20 -25.51 16.96
CA ASN A 396 -2.15 -25.98 15.96
C ASN A 396 -3.61 -25.88 16.47
N GLU A 397 -3.90 -26.34 17.69
CA GLU A 397 -5.24 -26.24 18.29
C GLU A 397 -5.68 -24.76 18.45
N LEU A 398 -4.79 -23.90 18.99
CA LEU A 398 -5.00 -22.46 19.10
C LEU A 398 -5.24 -21.80 17.75
N GLY A 399 -4.45 -22.16 16.73
CA GLY A 399 -4.57 -21.62 15.38
C GLY A 399 -5.93 -21.93 14.75
N VAL A 400 -6.44 -23.15 14.94
CA VAL A 400 -7.79 -23.53 14.49
C VAL A 400 -8.86 -22.76 15.26
N MET A 401 -8.76 -22.65 16.60
CA MET A 401 -9.75 -21.89 17.39
C MET A 401 -9.83 -20.42 16.94
N LEU A 402 -8.67 -19.79 16.70
CA LEU A 402 -8.57 -18.42 16.20
C LEU A 402 -9.15 -18.27 14.79
N SER A 403 -8.86 -19.21 13.89
CA SER A 403 -9.41 -19.16 12.51
C SER A 403 -10.92 -19.27 12.51
N ARG A 404 -11.50 -20.14 13.35
CA ARG A 404 -12.96 -20.27 13.53
C ARG A 404 -13.60 -19.02 14.09
N TRP A 405 -12.97 -18.38 15.09
CA TRP A 405 -13.43 -17.09 15.62
C TRP A 405 -13.40 -15.97 14.56
N SER A 406 -12.33 -15.89 13.77
CA SER A 406 -12.18 -14.91 12.69
C SER A 406 -13.26 -15.11 11.61
N LEU A 407 -13.55 -16.35 11.22
CA LEU A 407 -14.63 -16.68 10.27
C LEU A 407 -16.01 -16.32 10.80
N TYR A 408 -16.30 -16.64 12.06
CA TYR A 408 -17.54 -16.24 12.72
C TYR A 408 -17.70 -14.71 12.76
N SER A 409 -16.62 -14.01 13.12
CA SER A 409 -16.62 -12.55 13.19
C SER A 409 -16.92 -11.91 11.83
N ARG A 410 -16.37 -12.47 10.75
CA ARG A 410 -16.66 -12.06 9.36
C ARG A 410 -18.10 -12.34 8.99
N PHE A 411 -18.62 -13.51 9.32
CA PHE A 411 -20.01 -13.88 9.03
C PHE A 411 -20.99 -12.89 9.68
N ILE A 412 -20.81 -12.59 10.97
CA ILE A 412 -21.65 -11.61 11.67
C ILE A 412 -21.46 -10.20 11.10
N ALA A 413 -20.23 -9.81 10.75
CA ALA A 413 -19.96 -8.53 10.08
C ALA A 413 -20.74 -8.37 8.77
N ARG A 414 -20.81 -9.43 7.94
CA ARG A 414 -21.62 -9.43 6.72
C ARG A 414 -23.12 -9.28 7.01
N LYS A 415 -23.62 -9.96 8.04
CA LYS A 415 -25.05 -9.92 8.41
C LYS A 415 -25.48 -8.60 9.08
N CYS A 416 -24.55 -7.89 9.71
CA CYS A 416 -24.81 -6.59 10.33
C CYS A 416 -24.63 -5.39 9.37
N LEU A 417 -24.21 -5.63 8.13
CA LEU A 417 -24.06 -4.56 7.14
C LEU A 417 -25.45 -4.05 6.73
N PRO A 418 -25.68 -2.71 6.68
CA PRO A 418 -26.94 -2.18 6.20
C PRO A 418 -27.19 -2.63 4.75
N PRO A 419 -28.46 -2.87 4.36
CA PRO A 419 -28.78 -3.22 2.97
C PRO A 419 -28.24 -2.13 2.02
N PRO A 420 -27.70 -2.51 0.85
CA PRO A 420 -27.20 -1.53 -0.11
C PRO A 420 -28.32 -0.56 -0.48
N THR A 421 -28.06 0.73 -0.30
CA THR A 421 -29.01 1.83 -0.53
C THR A 421 -29.35 2.05 -2.01
N GLU A 422 -28.65 1.38 -2.94
CA GLU A 422 -28.87 1.49 -4.39
C GLU A 422 -29.01 0.10 -5.04
N PRO A 423 -29.99 -0.10 -5.94
CA PRO A 423 -30.04 -1.31 -6.76
C PRO A 423 -28.81 -1.38 -7.69
N PRO A 424 -28.26 -2.58 -7.97
CA PRO A 424 -27.05 -2.72 -8.76
C PRO A 424 -27.27 -2.21 -10.19
N THR A 425 -26.61 -1.12 -10.58
CA THR A 425 -26.73 -0.46 -11.89
C THR A 425 -26.08 -1.24 -13.05
N SER A 426 -25.79 -2.54 -12.91
CA SER A 426 -25.23 -3.34 -14.01
C SER A 426 -25.50 -4.84 -13.84
N PRO A 427 -26.02 -5.54 -14.85
CA PRO A 427 -26.32 -6.98 -14.77
C PRO A 427 -25.09 -7.91 -14.82
N ASN A 428 -23.86 -7.40 -15.01
CA ASN A 428 -22.67 -8.24 -15.26
C ASN A 428 -21.36 -7.75 -14.61
N GLY A 429 -21.42 -6.98 -13.53
CA GLY A 429 -20.23 -6.62 -12.74
C GLY A 429 -20.48 -6.95 -11.28
N SER A 430 -19.65 -7.79 -10.68
CA SER A 430 -19.60 -7.94 -9.22
C SER A 430 -19.37 -6.56 -8.61
N ALA A 431 -20.41 -5.98 -8.01
CA ALA A 431 -20.27 -4.73 -7.27
C ALA A 431 -19.12 -4.90 -6.26
N PRO A 432 -18.18 -3.94 -6.13
CA PRO A 432 -17.19 -4.01 -5.07
C PRO A 432 -17.95 -4.09 -3.74
N GLU A 433 -17.86 -5.24 -3.06
CA GLU A 433 -18.48 -5.41 -1.73
C GLU A 433 -18.02 -4.23 -0.88
N ALA A 434 -18.98 -3.47 -0.32
CA ALA A 434 -18.65 -2.41 0.61
C ALA A 434 -17.75 -2.98 1.71
N PRO A 435 -16.63 -2.32 2.04
CA PRO A 435 -15.59 -2.98 2.81
C PRO A 435 -16.11 -3.28 4.21
N LEU A 436 -15.85 -4.50 4.69
CA LEU A 436 -16.40 -4.94 5.96
C LEU A 436 -15.87 -4.08 7.11
N ILE A 437 -16.77 -3.71 8.02
CA ILE A 437 -16.46 -3.04 9.28
C ILE A 437 -16.86 -3.99 10.40
N ILE A 438 -15.99 -4.14 11.42
CA ILE A 438 -16.28 -4.97 12.59
C ILE A 438 -17.47 -4.36 13.35
N PRO A 439 -18.60 -5.10 13.51
CA PRO A 439 -19.76 -4.61 14.22
C PRO A 439 -19.47 -4.31 15.70
N PRO A 440 -20.19 -3.34 16.31
CA PRO A 440 -20.05 -3.04 17.74
C PRO A 440 -20.39 -4.25 18.62
N VAL A 441 -21.24 -5.16 18.12
CA VAL A 441 -21.64 -6.41 18.79
C VAL A 441 -20.43 -7.29 19.09
N ILE A 442 -19.51 -7.43 18.13
CA ILE A 442 -18.28 -8.22 18.30
C ILE A 442 -17.26 -7.43 19.09
N LYS A 443 -17.13 -6.12 18.85
CA LYS A 443 -16.15 -5.29 19.57
C LYS A 443 -16.42 -5.18 21.06
N LYS A 444 -17.70 -5.21 21.47
CA LYS A 444 -18.15 -5.17 22.88
C LYS A 444 -18.30 -6.56 23.52
N SER A 445 -18.12 -7.63 22.74
CA SER A 445 -18.29 -9.00 23.22
C SER A 445 -17.22 -9.35 24.27
N VAL A 446 -17.66 -10.01 25.34
CA VAL A 446 -16.75 -10.54 26.37
C VAL A 446 -15.88 -11.65 25.77
N LEU A 447 -16.41 -12.41 24.82
CA LEU A 447 -15.64 -13.45 24.14
C LEU A 447 -14.48 -12.87 23.35
N SER A 448 -14.65 -11.74 22.67
CA SER A 448 -13.54 -11.08 21.96
C SER A 448 -12.38 -10.80 22.89
N THR A 449 -12.64 -10.24 24.07
CA THR A 449 -11.59 -9.96 25.06
C THR A 449 -10.92 -11.24 25.59
N ARG A 450 -11.70 -12.32 25.77
CA ARG A 450 -11.19 -13.63 26.17
C ARG A 450 -10.35 -14.29 25.08
N VAL A 451 -10.75 -14.18 23.81
CA VAL A 451 -9.98 -14.66 22.66
C VAL A 451 -8.64 -13.94 22.60
N ASP A 452 -8.61 -12.62 22.77
CA ASP A 452 -7.36 -11.86 22.76
C ASP A 452 -6.42 -12.23 23.92
N ALA A 453 -6.98 -12.39 25.13
CA ALA A 453 -6.20 -12.70 26.32
C ALA A 453 -5.74 -14.17 26.40
N LYS A 454 -6.62 -15.13 26.08
CA LYS A 454 -6.40 -16.58 26.27
C LYS A 454 -6.07 -17.36 25.00
N LEU A 455 -6.25 -16.79 23.80
CA LEU A 455 -5.87 -17.45 22.54
C LEU A 455 -4.81 -16.65 21.78
N SER A 456 -5.05 -15.37 21.47
CA SER A 456 -4.14 -14.55 20.65
C SER A 456 -2.80 -14.29 21.34
N THR A 457 -2.81 -13.81 22.59
CA THR A 457 -1.57 -13.51 23.35
C THR A 457 -0.70 -14.75 23.58
N PRO A 458 -1.26 -15.90 24.02
CA PRO A 458 -0.51 -17.15 24.14
C PRO A 458 0.03 -17.65 22.81
N PHE A 459 -0.77 -17.58 21.73
CA PHE A 459 -0.31 -17.97 20.40
C PHE A 459 0.90 -17.15 19.95
N GLU A 460 0.89 -15.83 20.17
CA GLU A 460 2.01 -14.94 19.86
C GLU A 460 3.28 -15.33 20.64
N VAL A 461 3.17 -15.49 21.96
CA VAL A 461 4.30 -15.82 22.85
C VAL A 461 4.86 -17.21 22.52
N MET A 462 3.98 -18.21 22.40
CA MET A 462 4.36 -19.59 22.09
C MET A 462 4.97 -19.70 20.68
N THR A 463 4.43 -18.98 19.69
CA THR A 463 5.00 -18.98 18.33
C THR A 463 6.37 -18.32 18.30
N THR A 464 6.54 -17.20 19.01
CA THR A 464 7.83 -16.51 19.11
C THR A 464 8.87 -17.40 19.78
N PHE A 465 8.51 -18.06 20.87
CA PHE A 465 9.38 -19.03 21.55
C PHE A 465 9.71 -20.22 20.67
N PHE A 466 8.70 -20.86 20.08
CA PHE A 466 8.84 -22.01 19.19
C PHE A 466 9.81 -21.71 18.05
N PHE A 467 9.60 -20.58 17.36
CA PHE A 467 10.47 -20.19 16.25
C PHE A 467 11.90 -19.92 16.73
N ARG A 468 12.08 -19.15 17.82
CA ARG A 468 13.41 -18.84 18.36
C ARG A 468 14.16 -20.09 18.83
N ARG A 469 13.48 -21.00 19.54
CA ARG A 469 14.05 -22.27 20.02
C ARG A 469 14.39 -23.21 18.87
N SER A 470 13.56 -23.26 17.83
CA SER A 470 13.88 -24.07 16.65
C SER A 470 15.07 -23.50 15.87
N VAL A 471 15.24 -22.18 15.79
CA VAL A 471 16.45 -21.55 15.23
C VAL A 471 17.68 -21.89 16.06
N GLU A 472 17.59 -21.79 17.39
CA GLU A 472 18.67 -22.20 18.30
C GLU A 472 19.07 -23.66 18.09
N LYS A 473 18.10 -24.57 18.03
CA LYS A 473 18.33 -26.00 17.82
C LYS A 473 18.93 -26.29 16.44
N ALA A 474 18.49 -25.59 15.39
CA ALA A 474 19.06 -25.71 14.05
C ALA A 474 20.56 -25.35 14.05
N PHE A 475 20.97 -24.33 14.81
CA PHE A 475 22.39 -23.99 14.97
C PHE A 475 23.18 -24.93 15.89
N GLN A 476 22.53 -25.56 16.86
CA GLN A 476 23.18 -26.58 17.71
C GLN A 476 23.54 -27.85 16.94
N LEU A 477 22.70 -28.22 15.96
CA LEU A 477 22.88 -29.39 15.08
C LEU A 477 23.62 -29.05 13.77
N ASP A 478 24.15 -27.83 13.67
CA ASP A 478 24.70 -27.31 12.42
C ASP A 478 26.08 -27.89 12.12
N GLU A 479 26.17 -28.63 11.02
CA GLU A 479 27.41 -29.23 10.53
C GLU A 479 27.79 -28.64 9.16
N LEU A 480 29.10 -28.48 8.94
CA LEU A 480 29.65 -28.07 7.65
C LEU A 480 29.55 -29.22 6.65
N PRO A 481 29.29 -28.93 5.35
CA PRO A 481 29.29 -29.97 4.33
C PRO A 481 30.62 -30.74 4.32
N PRO A 482 30.59 -32.08 4.37
CA PRO A 482 31.80 -32.89 4.39
C PRO A 482 32.57 -32.80 3.06
N ASP A 483 33.87 -33.04 3.12
CA ASP A 483 34.77 -33.15 1.95
C ASP A 483 34.95 -31.88 1.09
N LEU A 484 34.78 -30.68 1.66
CA LEU A 484 35.16 -29.42 1.00
C LEU A 484 36.66 -29.12 1.20
N HIS A 485 37.38 -28.85 0.11
CA HIS A 485 38.79 -28.44 0.13
C HIS A 485 39.11 -27.44 -0.98
N LEU A 486 40.16 -26.63 -0.78
CA LEU A 486 40.62 -25.63 -1.76
C LEU A 486 41.60 -26.19 -2.80
N ASN A 487 42.04 -27.45 -2.65
CA ASN A 487 42.97 -28.05 -3.60
C ASN A 487 42.31 -28.25 -5.00
N PRO A 488 42.82 -27.59 -6.06
CA PRO A 488 42.25 -27.68 -7.41
C PRO A 488 42.37 -29.08 -8.02
N SER A 489 43.36 -29.89 -7.58
CA SER A 489 43.66 -31.20 -8.16
C SER A 489 42.76 -32.33 -7.65
N ARG A 490 42.01 -32.09 -6.56
CA ARG A 490 41.09 -33.09 -5.99
C ARG A 490 39.65 -32.69 -6.33
N PRO A 491 38.85 -33.54 -6.99
CA PRO A 491 37.44 -33.24 -7.27
C PRO A 491 36.65 -33.11 -5.96
N LEU A 492 35.66 -32.19 -5.94
CA LEU A 492 34.70 -32.12 -4.84
C LEU A 492 33.73 -33.29 -5.07
N LYS A 493 33.39 -34.05 -4.02
CA LYS A 493 32.38 -35.11 -4.16
C LYS A 493 31.02 -34.48 -4.51
N ASN A 494 30.17 -35.23 -5.21
CA ASN A 494 28.85 -34.81 -5.69
C ASN A 494 27.88 -34.51 -4.54
N THR A 495 28.08 -33.36 -3.88
CA THR A 495 27.10 -32.73 -2.98
C THR A 495 26.37 -31.65 -3.79
N THR A 496 25.05 -31.59 -3.64
CA THR A 496 24.18 -30.61 -4.30
C THR A 496 24.72 -29.19 -4.08
N THR A 497 25.04 -28.48 -5.15
CA THR A 497 25.37 -27.05 -5.11
C THR A 497 24.06 -26.24 -5.04
N PRO A 498 24.02 -25.11 -4.30
CA PRO A 498 25.10 -24.43 -3.59
C PRO A 498 25.51 -25.10 -2.27
N TYR A 499 26.79 -24.97 -1.86
CA TYR A 499 27.29 -25.51 -0.59
C TYR A 499 26.85 -24.61 0.57
N ILE A 500 25.79 -25.03 1.25
CA ILE A 500 25.20 -24.38 2.42
C ILE A 500 25.17 -25.32 3.62
N THR A 501 24.95 -24.78 4.80
CA THR A 501 24.72 -25.58 6.01
C THR A 501 23.25 -25.97 6.16
N LEU A 502 22.98 -27.12 6.80
CA LEU A 502 21.62 -27.64 7.01
C LEU A 502 20.72 -26.70 7.81
N SER A 503 21.31 -25.89 8.71
CA SER A 503 20.58 -24.88 9.47
C SER A 503 19.85 -23.86 8.59
N VAL A 504 20.34 -23.55 7.39
CA VAL A 504 19.67 -22.61 6.49
C VAL A 504 18.36 -23.19 5.98
N ASP A 505 18.38 -24.42 5.46
CA ASP A 505 17.18 -25.07 4.94
C ASP A 505 16.13 -25.27 6.04
N ASP A 506 16.54 -25.73 7.22
CA ASP A 506 15.66 -25.93 8.37
C ASP A 506 15.01 -24.62 8.83
N VAL A 507 15.79 -23.55 9.00
CA VAL A 507 15.27 -22.25 9.44
C VAL A 507 14.31 -21.67 8.39
N MET A 508 14.64 -21.74 7.10
CA MET A 508 13.76 -21.20 6.06
C MET A 508 12.48 -22.02 5.89
N TYR A 509 12.55 -23.33 6.04
CA TYR A 509 11.37 -24.19 6.13
C TYR A 509 10.47 -23.81 7.31
N LEU A 510 11.07 -23.56 8.48
CA LEU A 510 10.35 -23.10 9.67
C LEU A 510 9.70 -21.73 9.48
N VAL A 511 10.38 -20.77 8.82
CA VAL A 511 9.80 -19.45 8.48
C VAL A 511 8.53 -19.65 7.65
N ARG A 512 8.59 -20.47 6.59
CA ARG A 512 7.43 -20.75 5.74
C ARG A 512 6.26 -21.32 6.54
N ASN A 513 6.53 -22.29 7.42
CA ASN A 513 5.49 -22.94 8.21
C ASN A 513 4.87 -22.01 9.27
N VAL A 514 5.71 -21.23 9.97
CA VAL A 514 5.24 -20.26 10.97
C VAL A 514 4.39 -19.17 10.31
N LEU A 515 4.81 -18.63 9.16
CA LEU A 515 4.03 -17.65 8.41
C LEU A 515 2.73 -18.25 7.89
N LYS A 516 2.76 -19.45 7.29
CA LYS A 516 1.56 -20.15 6.81
C LYS A 516 0.55 -20.37 7.94
N ARG A 517 0.99 -20.87 9.10
CA ARG A 517 0.13 -21.09 10.27
C ARG A 517 -0.42 -19.77 10.83
N SER A 518 0.38 -18.71 10.82
CA SER A 518 -0.06 -17.39 11.28
C SER A 518 -1.14 -16.84 10.36
N LEU A 519 -0.95 -16.91 9.03
CA LEU A 519 -1.94 -16.49 8.04
C LEU A 519 -3.25 -17.29 8.16
N SER A 520 -3.17 -18.60 8.46
CA SER A 520 -4.37 -19.41 8.68
C SER A 520 -5.21 -19.02 9.90
N THR A 521 -4.68 -18.21 10.83
CA THR A 521 -5.47 -17.67 11.96
C THR A 521 -6.47 -16.60 11.51
N LEU A 522 -6.30 -16.05 10.30
CA LEU A 522 -7.21 -15.07 9.69
C LEU A 522 -7.40 -13.78 10.54
N SER A 523 -6.49 -13.51 11.48
CA SER A 523 -6.47 -12.31 12.33
C SER A 523 -5.30 -11.40 11.95
N SER A 524 -5.60 -10.24 11.37
CA SER A 524 -4.58 -9.29 10.89
C SER A 524 -3.66 -8.82 12.02
N GLY A 525 -4.23 -8.41 13.16
CA GLY A 525 -3.46 -7.92 14.30
C GLY A 525 -2.46 -8.95 14.85
N LEU A 526 -2.84 -10.23 14.90
CA LEU A 526 -1.95 -11.30 15.35
C LEU A 526 -0.85 -11.59 14.34
N VAL A 527 -1.20 -11.67 13.04
CA VAL A 527 -0.26 -11.90 11.95
C VAL A 527 0.84 -10.83 11.93
N LEU A 528 0.48 -9.56 12.08
CA LEU A 528 1.44 -8.45 12.11
C LEU A 528 2.46 -8.60 13.24
N LYS A 529 2.02 -8.99 14.44
CA LYS A 529 2.90 -9.22 15.60
C LYS A 529 3.82 -10.42 15.37
N VAL A 530 3.31 -11.52 14.81
CA VAL A 530 4.14 -12.70 14.52
C VAL A 530 5.18 -12.37 13.44
N ILE A 531 4.81 -11.66 12.37
CA ILE A 531 5.75 -11.20 11.33
C ILE A 531 6.86 -10.34 11.96
N ALA A 532 6.51 -9.42 12.85
CA ALA A 532 7.51 -8.60 13.55
C ALA A 532 8.45 -9.44 14.43
N SER A 533 7.94 -10.44 15.14
CA SER A 533 8.74 -11.39 15.91
C SER A 533 9.68 -12.21 15.03
N VAL A 534 9.19 -12.75 13.90
CA VAL A 534 10.00 -13.49 12.93
C VAL A 534 11.09 -12.61 12.35
N LYS A 535 10.77 -11.37 11.96
CA LYS A 535 11.74 -10.36 11.50
C LYS A 535 12.86 -10.15 12.50
N ARG A 536 12.50 -9.88 13.76
CA ARG A 536 13.48 -9.64 14.84
C ARG A 536 14.38 -10.85 15.07
N ILE A 537 13.85 -12.07 15.02
CA ILE A 537 14.61 -13.31 15.24
C ILE A 537 15.54 -13.58 14.04
N LEU A 538 15.07 -13.39 12.80
CA LEU A 538 15.92 -13.57 11.62
C LEU A 538 17.05 -12.54 11.56
N GLU A 539 16.75 -11.27 11.81
CA GLU A 539 17.77 -10.21 11.78
C GLU A 539 18.72 -10.26 12.99
N GLY A 540 18.19 -10.55 14.18
CA GLY A 540 18.94 -10.52 15.44
C GLY A 540 19.65 -11.84 15.73
N ASP A 541 18.91 -12.94 15.78
CA ASP A 541 19.45 -14.23 16.18
C ASP A 541 20.11 -14.96 14.99
N PHE A 542 19.44 -15.09 13.84
CA PHE A 542 19.98 -15.84 12.68
C PHE A 542 21.15 -15.11 12.00
N VAL A 543 20.96 -13.87 11.51
CA VAL A 543 22.05 -13.10 10.89
C VAL A 543 23.14 -12.76 11.92
N GLY A 544 22.76 -12.46 13.17
CA GLY A 544 23.72 -12.21 14.24
C GLY A 544 24.60 -13.42 14.56
N MET A 545 24.03 -14.64 14.57
CA MET A 545 24.80 -15.87 14.76
C MET A 545 25.76 -16.10 13.59
N MET A 546 25.32 -15.92 12.34
CA MET A 546 26.19 -16.02 11.17
C MET A 546 27.34 -15.02 11.22
N GLN A 547 27.05 -13.75 11.54
CA GLN A 547 28.05 -12.70 11.71
C GLN A 547 29.10 -13.11 12.75
N ARG A 548 28.66 -13.69 13.87
CA ARG A 548 29.59 -14.09 14.91
C ARG A 548 30.47 -15.26 14.48
N ARG A 549 29.90 -16.30 13.88
CA ARG A 549 30.68 -17.45 13.37
C ARG A 549 31.67 -17.02 12.29
N MET A 550 31.31 -16.02 11.47
CA MET A 550 32.23 -15.39 10.52
C MET A 550 33.39 -14.66 11.22
N GLN A 551 33.13 -13.92 12.31
CA GLN A 551 34.15 -13.11 12.98
C GLN A 551 35.06 -13.90 13.93
N HIS A 552 34.53 -14.91 14.63
CA HIS A 552 35.25 -15.60 15.70
C HIS A 552 35.71 -17.01 15.31
N ASP A 553 34.88 -17.78 14.62
CA ASP A 553 35.17 -19.20 14.36
C ASP A 553 35.94 -19.38 13.04
N SER A 554 35.46 -18.71 11.98
CA SER A 554 35.89 -18.95 10.60
C SER A 554 36.66 -17.79 9.96
N TYR A 555 36.95 -16.71 10.70
CA TYR A 555 37.63 -15.55 10.12
C TYR A 555 38.98 -15.98 9.51
N PRO A 556 39.24 -15.68 8.22
CA PRO A 556 40.43 -16.13 7.51
C PRO A 556 41.65 -15.27 7.91
N LYS A 557 42.14 -15.44 9.15
CA LYS A 557 43.39 -14.83 9.61
C LYS A 557 44.57 -15.71 9.21
N SER A 558 45.63 -15.08 8.70
CA SER A 558 46.90 -15.76 8.57
C SER A 558 47.62 -15.84 9.92
N ASN A 559 48.28 -16.98 10.17
CA ASN A 559 49.09 -17.19 11.38
C ASN A 559 50.40 -16.39 11.34
N ASN A 560 50.91 -16.07 10.14
CA ASN A 560 52.17 -15.33 9.91
C ASN A 560 52.01 -14.35 8.75
N VAL A 561 52.69 -13.20 8.79
CA VAL A 561 52.58 -12.12 7.76
C VAL A 561 52.75 -12.62 6.31
N ASN A 562 53.50 -13.71 6.09
CA ASN A 562 53.81 -14.27 4.77
C ASN A 562 53.16 -15.64 4.46
N SER A 563 52.27 -16.16 5.30
CA SER A 563 51.63 -17.48 5.10
C SER A 563 50.17 -17.31 4.62
N PRO A 564 49.62 -18.19 3.76
CA PRO A 564 48.19 -18.17 3.46
C PRO A 564 47.36 -18.53 4.71
N PRO A 565 46.11 -18.03 4.81
CA PRO A 565 45.19 -18.46 5.86
C PRO A 565 44.89 -19.97 5.76
N PRO A 566 44.58 -20.65 6.89
CA PRO A 566 44.25 -22.08 6.87
C PRO A 566 43.05 -22.39 5.96
N ASP A 567 43.19 -23.41 5.10
CA ASP A 567 42.18 -23.80 4.11
C ASP A 567 40.80 -24.06 4.75
N ASP A 568 40.74 -24.77 5.88
CA ASP A 568 39.49 -25.10 6.58
C ASP A 568 38.71 -23.84 7.00
N LYS A 569 39.42 -22.79 7.44
CA LYS A 569 38.79 -21.52 7.83
C LYS A 569 38.24 -20.78 6.62
N VAL A 570 39.00 -20.75 5.53
CA VAL A 570 38.56 -20.10 4.28
C VAL A 570 37.34 -20.82 3.70
N VAL A 571 37.34 -22.16 3.70
CA VAL A 571 36.19 -22.98 3.26
C VAL A 571 34.97 -22.70 4.13
N ALA A 572 35.10 -22.75 5.45
CA ALA A 572 34.00 -22.47 6.37
C ALA A 572 33.45 -21.05 6.19
N PHE A 573 34.31 -20.06 5.98
CA PHE A 573 33.91 -18.68 5.72
C PHE A 573 33.17 -18.53 4.37
N CYS A 574 33.60 -19.25 3.33
CA CYS A 574 32.92 -19.28 2.03
C CYS A 574 31.52 -19.91 2.15
N VAL A 575 31.38 -21.02 2.88
CA VAL A 575 30.07 -21.66 3.11
C VAL A 575 29.13 -20.72 3.88
N LEU A 576 29.61 -20.04 4.92
CA LEU A 576 28.79 -19.04 5.63
C LEU A 576 28.41 -17.86 4.72
N THR A 577 29.26 -17.49 3.77
CA THR A 577 28.95 -16.45 2.77
C THR A 577 27.83 -16.91 1.84
N ASN A 578 27.89 -18.16 1.38
CA ASN A 578 26.82 -18.78 0.61
C ASN A 578 25.50 -18.85 1.38
N ASN A 579 25.56 -19.18 2.67
CA ASN A 579 24.39 -19.24 3.53
C ASN A 579 23.61 -17.91 3.51
N LEU A 580 24.32 -16.76 3.56
CA LEU A 580 23.67 -15.45 3.51
C LEU A 580 23.00 -15.19 2.16
N ASP A 581 23.70 -15.46 1.05
CA ASP A 581 23.19 -15.26 -0.31
C ASP A 581 21.95 -16.13 -0.58
N VAL A 582 22.02 -17.43 -0.27
CA VAL A 582 20.91 -18.36 -0.45
C VAL A 582 19.73 -18.04 0.48
N SER A 583 20.01 -17.60 1.71
CA SER A 583 18.96 -17.18 2.66
C SER A 583 18.14 -16.00 2.14
N ILE A 584 18.79 -15.04 1.47
CA ILE A 584 18.12 -13.87 0.87
C ILE A 584 17.15 -14.33 -0.24
N ASP A 585 17.61 -15.22 -1.11
CA ASP A 585 16.79 -15.77 -2.19
C ASP A 585 15.60 -16.59 -1.63
N TYR A 586 15.85 -17.46 -0.65
CA TYR A 586 14.79 -18.25 0.00
C TYR A 586 13.72 -17.39 0.65
N ILE A 587 14.08 -16.37 1.43
CA ILE A 587 13.09 -15.48 2.07
C ILE A 587 12.30 -14.70 1.02
N THR A 588 12.95 -14.22 -0.03
CA THR A 588 12.29 -13.51 -1.13
C THR A 588 11.24 -14.41 -1.80
N ARG A 589 11.59 -15.65 -2.13
CA ARG A 589 10.68 -16.63 -2.74
C ARG A 589 9.54 -17.04 -1.81
N ILE A 590 9.82 -17.27 -0.53
CA ILE A 590 8.81 -17.63 0.48
C ILE A 590 7.75 -16.53 0.56
N ILE A 591 8.16 -15.26 0.61
CA ILE A 591 7.21 -14.14 0.74
C ILE A 591 6.47 -13.83 -0.57
N GLN A 592 7.13 -14.01 -1.73
CA GLN A 592 6.44 -13.97 -3.02
C GLN A 592 5.33 -15.01 -3.10
N THR A 593 5.57 -16.24 -2.61
CA THR A 593 4.55 -17.31 -2.54
C THR A 593 3.28 -16.87 -1.78
N PHE A 594 3.40 -15.99 -0.79
CA PHE A 594 2.25 -15.48 -0.03
C PHE A 594 1.65 -14.19 -0.61
N SER A 595 2.37 -13.49 -1.48
CA SER A 595 1.98 -12.17 -2.00
C SER A 595 1.34 -12.23 -3.39
N GLU A 596 1.72 -13.23 -4.20
CA GLU A 596 1.18 -13.45 -5.53
C GLU A 596 -0.04 -14.40 -5.46
N PRO A 597 -1.13 -14.11 -6.18
CA PRO A 597 -2.19 -15.09 -6.37
C PRO A 597 -1.61 -16.26 -7.17
N SER A 598 -1.80 -17.49 -6.71
CA SER A 598 -1.28 -18.71 -7.35
C SER A 598 -1.62 -18.73 -8.85
N GLU A 599 -0.66 -18.38 -9.71
CA GLU A 599 -0.70 -18.71 -11.13
C GLU A 599 -0.22 -20.16 -11.29
N ASP A 600 -1.05 -21.12 -10.89
CA ASP A 600 -0.82 -22.51 -11.29
C ASP A 600 -1.16 -22.67 -12.78
N ASN A 601 -0.22 -22.25 -13.63
CA ASN A 601 -0.06 -22.79 -14.98
C ASN A 601 0.35 -24.26 -14.85
N HIS A 602 -0.61 -25.17 -15.01
CA HIS A 602 -0.57 -26.36 -15.88
C HIS A 602 -1.61 -27.39 -15.43
N THR A 603 -2.80 -27.35 -16.05
CA THR A 603 -3.40 -28.52 -16.70
C THR A 603 -4.43 -28.03 -17.71
N ASN A 604 -4.19 -28.31 -18.99
CA ASN A 604 -5.18 -28.14 -20.05
C ASN A 604 -6.35 -29.10 -19.78
N GLY A 605 -7.44 -28.57 -19.23
CA GLY A 605 -8.73 -29.27 -19.11
C GLY A 605 -9.86 -28.24 -19.05
N PRO A 606 -10.78 -28.22 -20.02
CA PRO A 606 -11.90 -27.27 -19.97
C PRO A 606 -12.98 -27.86 -19.07
N GLN A 607 -13.12 -27.33 -17.85
CA GLN A 607 -14.38 -27.19 -17.09
C GLN A 607 -14.09 -27.09 -15.58
N GLN A 608 -14.06 -25.86 -15.06
CA GLN A 608 -14.71 -25.47 -13.80
C GLN A 608 -14.54 -23.95 -13.62
N ALA A 609 -15.55 -23.20 -14.07
CA ALA A 609 -15.73 -21.82 -13.64
C ALA A 609 -16.18 -21.83 -12.18
N GLY A 610 -15.37 -21.28 -11.27
CA GLY A 610 -15.72 -21.15 -9.85
C GLY A 610 -14.60 -21.26 -8.82
N LYS A 611 -13.31 -21.08 -9.17
CA LYS A 611 -12.28 -20.84 -8.15
C LYS A 611 -12.09 -19.33 -8.00
N GLU A 612 -12.73 -18.79 -6.96
CA GLU A 612 -12.50 -17.45 -6.44
C GLU A 612 -11.00 -17.22 -6.22
N LYS A 613 -10.54 -16.01 -6.53
CA LYS A 613 -9.14 -15.59 -6.39
C LYS A 613 -8.66 -15.83 -4.95
N GLU A 614 -7.84 -16.85 -4.71
CA GLU A 614 -7.15 -17.13 -3.44
C GLU A 614 -6.01 -16.13 -3.20
N GLY A 615 -6.33 -14.84 -3.14
CA GLY A 615 -5.39 -13.78 -2.78
C GLY A 615 -5.47 -13.41 -1.30
N LEU A 616 -4.48 -12.68 -0.80
CA LEU A 616 -4.48 -12.11 0.56
C LEU A 616 -5.73 -11.27 0.85
N GLU A 617 -6.36 -10.71 -0.19
CA GLU A 617 -7.59 -9.92 -0.10
C GLU A 617 -8.82 -10.75 0.27
N SER A 618 -8.94 -12.00 -0.20
CA SER A 618 -10.04 -12.89 0.22
C SER A 618 -9.83 -13.40 1.65
N GLN A 619 -8.55 -13.56 2.05
CA GLN A 619 -8.19 -13.93 3.41
C GLN A 619 -8.38 -12.80 4.42
N PHE A 620 -8.35 -11.52 4.03
CA PHE A 620 -8.50 -10.37 4.94
C PHE A 620 -9.43 -9.30 4.35
N PRO A 621 -10.76 -9.48 4.46
CA PRO A 621 -11.74 -8.66 3.75
C PRO A 621 -12.11 -7.34 4.46
N PHE A 622 -11.55 -7.06 5.64
CA PHE A 622 -11.76 -5.79 6.35
C PHE A 622 -10.86 -4.67 5.77
N VAL A 623 -11.32 -3.42 5.87
CA VAL A 623 -10.63 -2.23 5.32
C VAL A 623 -9.15 -2.20 5.74
N GLY A 624 -8.23 -2.21 4.78
CA GLY A 624 -6.80 -1.99 5.01
C GLY A 624 -6.02 -3.13 5.67
N GLU A 625 -6.68 -4.24 6.05
CA GLU A 625 -6.01 -5.38 6.69
C GLU A 625 -5.08 -6.10 5.72
N ALA A 626 -5.55 -6.43 4.52
CA ALA A 626 -4.74 -7.10 3.49
C ALA A 626 -3.51 -6.28 3.10
N ALA A 627 -3.69 -4.96 2.92
CA ALA A 627 -2.59 -4.04 2.63
C ALA A 627 -1.57 -3.98 3.77
N SER A 628 -2.03 -3.95 5.03
CA SER A 628 -1.16 -3.94 6.21
C SER A 628 -0.32 -5.22 6.31
N VAL A 629 -0.92 -6.39 6.08
CA VAL A 629 -0.20 -7.68 6.08
C VAL A 629 0.81 -7.73 4.94
N LYS A 630 0.43 -7.32 3.73
CA LYS A 630 1.35 -7.24 2.57
C LYS A 630 2.53 -6.31 2.85
N ASN A 631 2.28 -5.13 3.43
CA ASN A 631 3.33 -4.19 3.81
C ASN A 631 4.27 -4.77 4.88
N ALA A 632 3.74 -5.51 5.86
CA ALA A 632 4.56 -6.16 6.88
C ALA A 632 5.44 -7.28 6.29
N LEU A 633 4.90 -8.09 5.38
CA LEU A 633 5.66 -9.11 4.65
C LEU A 633 6.78 -8.49 3.81
N ASN A 634 6.49 -7.43 3.06
CA ASN A 634 7.51 -6.70 2.30
C ASN A 634 8.57 -6.06 3.20
N SER A 635 8.17 -5.53 4.36
CA SER A 635 9.09 -4.99 5.36
C SER A 635 10.01 -6.06 5.97
N LEU A 636 9.52 -7.30 6.09
CA LEU A 636 10.32 -8.45 6.53
C LEU A 636 11.37 -8.82 5.47
N VAL A 637 11.00 -8.94 4.18
CA VAL A 637 11.97 -9.19 3.09
C VAL A 637 13.01 -8.08 3.05
N ASN A 638 12.58 -6.82 2.97
CA ASN A 638 13.51 -5.69 2.79
C ASN A 638 14.48 -5.55 3.96
N GLY A 639 13.98 -5.71 5.20
CA GLY A 639 14.82 -5.65 6.40
C GLY A 639 15.86 -6.77 6.43
N PHE A 640 15.44 -8.01 6.16
CA PHE A 640 16.33 -9.15 6.10
C PHE A 640 17.37 -9.02 4.97
N THR A 641 16.93 -8.73 3.75
CA THR A 641 17.80 -8.59 2.57
C THR A 641 18.82 -7.49 2.76
N THR A 642 18.45 -6.36 3.35
CA THR A 642 19.41 -5.28 3.65
C THR A 642 20.46 -5.75 4.66
N ARG A 643 20.04 -6.36 5.77
CA ARG A 643 20.97 -6.75 6.84
C ARG A 643 21.88 -7.90 6.44
N ALA A 644 21.31 -8.96 5.86
CA ALA A 644 22.07 -10.10 5.35
C ALA A 644 22.94 -9.70 4.14
N GLY A 645 22.43 -8.84 3.25
CA GLY A 645 23.15 -8.31 2.10
C GLY A 645 24.38 -7.50 2.49
N ASN A 646 24.24 -6.58 3.45
CA ASN A 646 25.37 -5.82 4.00
C ASN A 646 26.43 -6.74 4.60
N LEU A 647 26.02 -7.77 5.35
CA LEU A 647 26.97 -8.75 5.92
C LEU A 647 27.64 -9.58 4.82
N HIS A 648 26.88 -9.96 3.79
CA HIS A 648 27.40 -10.69 2.64
C HIS A 648 28.45 -9.88 1.87
N GLU A 649 28.21 -8.58 1.63
CA GLU A 649 29.18 -7.67 1.00
C GLU A 649 30.45 -7.52 1.84
N ASN A 650 30.30 -7.30 3.15
CA ASN A 650 31.44 -7.28 4.08
C ASN A 650 32.23 -8.61 4.06
N ALA A 651 31.54 -9.75 3.96
CA ALA A 651 32.19 -11.05 3.87
C ALA A 651 33.01 -11.18 2.57
N ILE A 652 32.49 -10.72 1.43
CA ILE A 652 33.23 -10.67 0.16
C ILE A 652 34.49 -9.80 0.29
N GLU A 653 34.39 -8.63 0.93
CA GLU A 653 35.55 -7.78 1.18
C GLU A 653 36.60 -8.44 2.08
N VAL A 654 36.18 -9.20 3.09
CA VAL A 654 37.09 -9.96 3.96
C VAL A 654 37.80 -11.06 3.17
N ILE A 655 37.09 -11.83 2.35
CA ILE A 655 37.68 -12.84 1.46
C ILE A 655 38.69 -12.17 0.54
N PHE A 656 38.32 -11.06 -0.10
CA PHE A 656 39.22 -10.32 -0.97
C PHE A 656 40.48 -9.84 -0.24
N ASN A 657 40.33 -9.15 0.90
CA ASN A 657 41.46 -8.54 1.59
C ASN A 657 42.40 -9.55 2.25
N GLN A 658 41.89 -10.68 2.73
CA GLN A 658 42.70 -11.68 3.46
C GLN A 658 43.23 -12.81 2.56
N VAL A 659 42.50 -13.21 1.52
CA VAL A 659 42.85 -14.37 0.68
C VAL A 659 43.43 -13.93 -0.67
N ILE A 660 42.80 -12.97 -1.36
CA ILE A 660 43.15 -12.60 -2.73
C ILE A 660 44.23 -11.50 -2.75
N ARG A 661 43.98 -10.37 -2.09
CA ARG A 661 44.81 -9.16 -2.13
C ARG A 661 46.29 -9.39 -1.77
N PRO A 662 46.66 -10.18 -0.74
CA PRO A 662 48.07 -10.42 -0.41
C PRO A 662 48.83 -11.17 -1.50
N ARG A 663 48.11 -11.95 -2.32
CA ARG A 663 48.67 -12.80 -3.39
C ARG A 663 48.66 -12.10 -4.76
N LEU A 664 47.80 -11.10 -4.97
CA LEU A 664 47.74 -10.35 -6.22
C LEU A 664 49.03 -9.57 -6.53
N ARG A 665 49.64 -8.90 -5.52
CA ARG A 665 50.86 -8.11 -5.76
C ARG A 665 52.08 -8.98 -6.11
N PRO A 666 52.36 -10.09 -5.39
CA PRO A 666 53.38 -11.06 -5.81
C PRO A 666 53.12 -11.64 -7.20
N LEU A 667 51.88 -12.05 -7.50
CA LEU A 667 51.48 -12.56 -8.81
C LEU A 667 51.78 -11.56 -9.93
N MET A 668 51.43 -10.29 -9.74
CA MET A 668 51.74 -9.22 -10.68
C MET A 668 53.24 -8.95 -10.80
N SER A 669 54.02 -9.15 -9.74
CA SER A 669 55.48 -8.99 -9.79
C SER A 669 56.14 -10.12 -10.58
N GLU A 670 55.73 -11.36 -10.34
CA GLU A 670 56.25 -12.57 -10.94
C GLU A 670 55.89 -12.68 -12.43
N SER A 671 54.66 -12.34 -12.80
CA SER A 671 54.18 -12.41 -14.18
C SER A 671 55.01 -11.55 -15.14
N PHE A 672 55.47 -10.39 -14.66
CA PHE A 672 56.30 -9.43 -15.41
C PHE A 672 57.79 -9.51 -15.03
N SER A 673 58.21 -10.54 -14.30
CA SER A 673 59.62 -10.73 -13.91
C SER A 673 60.46 -11.12 -15.12
N GLY A 674 61.61 -10.43 -15.29
CA GLY A 674 62.54 -10.69 -16.40
C GLY A 674 62.07 -10.21 -17.77
N VAL A 675 61.07 -9.31 -17.83
CA VAL A 675 60.58 -8.69 -19.07
C VAL A 675 61.14 -7.27 -19.19
N GLU A 676 61.85 -7.01 -20.28
CA GLU A 676 62.35 -5.68 -20.64
C GLU A 676 61.53 -5.11 -21.80
N TYR A 677 61.16 -3.82 -21.68
CA TYR A 677 60.39 -3.06 -22.66
C TYR A 677 61.27 -2.08 -23.46
N ILE A 678 62.58 -2.28 -23.45
CA ILE A 678 63.54 -1.60 -24.32
C ILE A 678 63.99 -2.63 -25.36
N VAL A 679 63.27 -2.68 -26.48
CA VAL A 679 63.51 -3.69 -27.53
C VAL A 679 64.46 -3.13 -28.58
N ARG A 680 65.65 -3.73 -28.76
CA ARG A 680 66.55 -3.34 -29.86
C ARG A 680 66.16 -4.09 -31.14
N GLU A 681 66.34 -3.48 -32.31
CA GLU A 681 66.00 -4.11 -33.61
C GLU A 681 66.69 -5.47 -33.83
N VAL A 682 67.85 -5.71 -33.20
CA VAL A 682 68.59 -6.99 -33.27
C VAL A 682 67.85 -8.14 -32.56
N ASP A 683 67.04 -7.85 -31.54
CA ASP A 683 66.29 -8.86 -30.78
C ASP A 683 65.05 -9.38 -31.55
N LEU A 684 64.61 -8.68 -32.60
CA LEU A 684 63.53 -9.11 -33.48
C LEU A 684 63.96 -10.26 -34.41
N ASN A 685 65.23 -10.25 -34.85
CA ASN A 685 65.76 -11.26 -35.77
C ASN A 685 66.05 -12.61 -35.09
N GLY A 686 66.19 -12.65 -33.77
CA GLY A 686 66.31 -13.89 -33.00
C GLY A 686 64.97 -14.61 -32.74
N ALA A 687 63.83 -13.95 -32.96
CA ALA A 687 62.49 -14.52 -32.75
C ALA A 687 61.91 -15.22 -33.99
N HIS A 688 62.60 -15.17 -35.14
CA HIS A 688 62.16 -15.77 -36.40
C HIS A 688 62.95 -17.02 -36.85
N GLN A 689 63.89 -17.51 -36.03
CA GLN A 689 64.59 -18.78 -36.26
C GLN A 689 64.59 -19.62 -34.98
N GLY A 690 63.44 -20.22 -34.67
CA GLY A 690 63.29 -21.08 -33.50
C GLY A 690 61.87 -21.60 -33.31
N ASP A 691 61.14 -21.85 -34.40
CA ASP A 691 60.01 -22.77 -34.38
C ASP A 691 60.60 -24.18 -34.48
N ASP A 692 61.00 -24.74 -33.33
CA ASP A 692 61.11 -26.20 -33.19
C ASP A 692 60.70 -26.60 -31.78
N GLU A 693 59.72 -27.49 -31.74
CA GLU A 693 59.13 -28.11 -30.57
C GLU A 693 60.20 -28.84 -29.74
N SER A 694 60.63 -28.28 -28.60
CA SER A 694 61.00 -29.10 -27.43
C SER A 694 61.08 -28.28 -26.14
N ASP A 695 60.48 -28.86 -25.11
CA ASP A 695 60.48 -28.54 -23.68
C ASP A 695 61.56 -27.58 -23.15
N GLY A 696 61.13 -26.40 -22.66
CA GLY A 696 61.97 -25.51 -21.86
C GLY A 696 61.39 -24.10 -21.65
N GLU A 697 60.74 -23.87 -20.51
CA GLU A 697 60.51 -22.58 -19.84
C GLU A 697 60.36 -21.30 -20.72
N GLY A 698 59.12 -21.01 -21.14
CA GLY A 698 58.52 -19.67 -21.00
C GLY A 698 59.26 -18.44 -21.58
N ARG A 699 59.98 -18.58 -22.70
CA ARG A 699 60.61 -17.46 -23.45
C ARG A 699 59.88 -17.07 -24.73
N GLY A 700 58.60 -17.43 -24.87
CA GLY A 700 57.77 -17.03 -26.01
C GLY A 700 57.08 -15.66 -25.83
N ALA A 701 56.58 -15.11 -26.93
CA ALA A 701 55.93 -13.81 -27.03
C ALA A 701 54.76 -13.57 -26.02
N ASN A 702 54.18 -14.63 -25.44
CA ASN A 702 53.06 -14.55 -24.49
C ASN A 702 53.42 -14.99 -23.05
N ALA A 703 54.70 -14.91 -22.66
CA ALA A 703 55.16 -15.35 -21.34
C ALA A 703 54.41 -14.69 -20.18
N VAL A 704 54.16 -13.37 -20.24
CA VAL A 704 53.42 -12.63 -19.20
C VAL A 704 52.00 -13.14 -19.05
N THR A 705 51.28 -13.24 -20.17
CA THR A 705 49.90 -13.73 -20.22
C THR A 705 49.78 -15.15 -19.69
N SER A 706 50.70 -16.05 -20.06
CA SER A 706 50.69 -17.45 -19.60
C SER A 706 50.98 -17.57 -18.10
N ARG A 707 52.01 -16.87 -17.59
CA ARG A 707 52.35 -16.85 -16.16
C ARG A 707 51.23 -16.26 -15.32
N PHE A 708 50.66 -15.14 -15.77
CA PHE A 708 49.52 -14.51 -15.10
C PHE A 708 48.29 -15.44 -15.13
N ALA A 709 47.97 -16.06 -16.27
CA ALA A 709 46.85 -16.97 -16.39
C ALA A 709 46.95 -18.16 -15.42
N ALA A 710 48.12 -18.81 -15.33
CA ALA A 710 48.34 -19.91 -14.41
C ALA A 710 48.17 -19.47 -12.95
N GLY A 711 48.83 -18.38 -12.54
CA GLY A 711 48.76 -17.90 -11.16
C GLY A 711 47.40 -17.32 -10.77
N PHE A 712 46.70 -16.67 -11.70
CA PHE A 712 45.34 -16.17 -11.49
C PHE A 712 44.33 -17.32 -11.35
N HIS A 713 44.45 -18.35 -12.20
CA HIS A 713 43.64 -19.56 -12.09
C HIS A 713 43.84 -20.24 -10.72
N HIS A 714 45.09 -20.43 -10.27
CA HIS A 714 45.37 -20.99 -8.94
C HIS A 714 44.84 -20.16 -7.76
N LEU A 715 44.63 -18.86 -7.95
CA LEU A 715 44.10 -17.98 -6.91
C LEU A 715 42.56 -18.03 -6.86
N VAL A 716 41.91 -17.99 -8.02
CA VAL A 716 40.47 -17.74 -8.13
C VAL A 716 39.66 -19.03 -8.29
N PHE A 717 40.18 -20.03 -9.01
CA PHE A 717 39.47 -21.29 -9.27
C PHE A 717 39.08 -22.07 -8.00
N PRO A 718 39.91 -22.18 -6.96
CA PRO A 718 39.50 -22.80 -5.70
C PRO A 718 38.25 -22.17 -5.07
N LEU A 719 38.15 -20.84 -5.12
CA LEU A 719 37.02 -20.10 -4.54
C LEU A 719 35.77 -20.21 -5.42
N LYS A 720 35.94 -20.21 -6.75
CA LYS A 720 34.85 -20.44 -7.72
C LYS A 720 34.11 -21.75 -7.48
N ARG A 721 34.83 -22.78 -7.04
CA ARG A 721 34.27 -24.11 -6.79
C ARG A 721 33.42 -24.17 -5.53
N VAL A 722 33.59 -23.27 -4.57
CA VAL A 722 32.90 -23.30 -3.28
C VAL A 722 31.82 -22.23 -3.18
N LEU A 723 32.06 -21.02 -3.71
CA LEU A 723 31.14 -19.90 -3.61
C LEU A 723 29.92 -20.03 -4.54
N THR A 724 28.81 -19.39 -4.17
CA THR A 724 27.67 -19.21 -5.08
C THR A 724 28.06 -18.33 -6.28
N ALA A 725 27.34 -18.46 -7.40
CA ALA A 725 27.60 -17.66 -8.60
C ALA A 725 27.55 -16.15 -8.32
N ASN A 726 26.56 -15.69 -7.54
CA ASN A 726 26.42 -14.28 -7.18
C ASN A 726 27.58 -13.80 -6.29
N SER A 727 27.94 -14.57 -5.26
CA SER A 727 29.08 -14.26 -4.38
C SER A 727 30.39 -14.19 -5.16
N TYR A 728 30.60 -15.15 -6.05
CA TYR A 728 31.79 -15.24 -6.88
C TYR A 728 31.88 -14.08 -7.89
N ASP A 729 30.78 -13.72 -8.56
CA ASP A 729 30.73 -12.58 -9.48
C ASP A 729 31.15 -11.27 -8.79
N LYS A 730 30.63 -11.01 -7.59
CA LYS A 730 31.00 -9.83 -6.78
C LYS A 730 32.48 -9.85 -6.36
N LEU A 731 32.98 -11.01 -5.94
CA LEU A 731 34.39 -11.18 -5.57
C LEU A 731 35.31 -10.97 -6.79
N LEU A 732 34.93 -11.50 -7.95
CA LEU A 732 35.68 -11.37 -9.19
C LEU A 732 35.71 -9.91 -9.65
N ARG A 733 34.60 -9.17 -9.54
CA ARG A 733 34.57 -7.74 -9.84
C ARG A 733 35.53 -6.94 -8.95
N THR A 734 35.50 -7.18 -7.64
CA THR A 734 36.42 -6.54 -6.68
C THR A 734 37.89 -6.87 -7.00
N THR A 735 38.14 -8.12 -7.40
CA THR A 735 39.45 -8.60 -7.83
C THR A 735 39.91 -7.89 -9.12
N ALA A 736 39.02 -7.77 -10.11
CA ALA A 736 39.29 -7.09 -11.38
C ALA A 736 39.65 -5.61 -11.16
N THR A 737 38.89 -4.88 -10.35
CA THR A 737 39.20 -3.49 -9.98
C THR A 737 40.57 -3.37 -9.31
N SER A 738 40.96 -4.33 -8.46
CA SER A 738 42.30 -4.33 -7.85
C SER A 738 43.41 -4.62 -8.85
N VAL A 739 43.22 -5.57 -9.76
CA VAL A 739 44.17 -5.88 -10.83
C VAL A 739 44.33 -4.67 -11.76
N ALA A 740 43.24 -4.01 -12.15
CA ALA A 740 43.27 -2.79 -12.95
C ALA A 740 44.10 -1.67 -12.27
N ASN A 741 43.89 -1.46 -10.97
CA ASN A 741 44.67 -0.50 -10.19
C ASN A 741 46.16 -0.88 -10.06
N LEU A 742 46.48 -2.16 -9.91
CA LEU A 742 47.86 -2.64 -9.87
C LEU A 742 48.55 -2.51 -11.23
N LEU A 743 47.83 -2.79 -12.32
CA LEU A 743 48.29 -2.56 -13.70
C LEU A 743 48.57 -1.08 -13.92
N ALA A 744 47.62 -0.19 -13.63
CA ALA A 744 47.80 1.26 -13.76
C ALA A 744 49.02 1.76 -12.96
N LYS A 745 49.14 1.36 -11.68
CA LYS A 745 50.31 1.72 -10.85
C LYS A 745 51.63 1.20 -11.45
N ARG A 746 51.62 0.01 -12.05
CA ARG A 746 52.81 -0.57 -12.68
C ARG A 746 53.16 0.18 -13.97
N LEU A 747 52.19 0.52 -14.81
CA LEU A 747 52.39 1.34 -16.01
C LEU A 747 53.05 2.67 -15.66
N TRP A 748 52.58 3.36 -14.61
CA TRP A 748 53.23 4.58 -14.13
C TRP A 748 54.66 4.37 -13.62
N GLY A 749 54.98 3.20 -13.08
CA GLY A 749 56.31 2.84 -12.59
C GLY A 749 57.32 2.48 -13.70
N LEU A 750 56.86 2.34 -14.95
CA LEU A 750 57.70 2.05 -16.12
C LEU A 750 58.21 3.32 -16.84
N ALA A 751 58.04 4.50 -16.23
CA ALA A 751 58.48 5.77 -16.79
C ALA A 751 59.96 5.75 -17.21
N GLY A 752 60.23 6.11 -18.47
CA GLY A 752 61.58 6.22 -19.05
C GLY A 752 62.24 4.88 -19.41
N LYS A 753 61.50 3.77 -19.38
CA LYS A 753 61.99 2.40 -19.66
C LYS A 753 61.28 1.73 -20.84
N ILE A 754 60.59 2.49 -21.68
CA ILE A 754 59.78 1.99 -22.79
C ILE A 754 60.23 2.69 -24.08
N ASN A 755 60.48 1.93 -25.15
CA ASN A 755 60.62 2.45 -26.52
C ASN A 755 59.39 2.11 -27.37
N GLU A 756 59.28 2.64 -28.60
CA GLU A 756 58.09 2.46 -29.47
C GLU A 756 57.76 0.99 -29.73
N LEU A 757 58.76 0.16 -30.07
CA LEU A 757 58.59 -1.29 -30.22
C LEU A 757 58.22 -1.99 -28.89
N GLY A 758 58.72 -1.48 -27.77
CA GLY A 758 58.39 -1.93 -26.43
C GLY A 758 56.97 -1.56 -26.00
N ALA A 759 56.41 -0.48 -26.53
CA ALA A 759 55.03 -0.05 -26.27
C ALA A 759 54.02 -1.00 -26.94
N ILE A 760 54.30 -1.48 -28.15
CA ILE A 760 53.50 -2.53 -28.82
C ILE A 760 53.54 -3.84 -28.02
N ARG A 761 54.71 -4.24 -27.51
CA ARG A 761 54.84 -5.43 -26.66
C ARG A 761 54.07 -5.28 -25.34
N LEU A 762 54.12 -4.09 -24.73
CA LEU A 762 53.39 -3.76 -23.50
C LEU A 762 51.88 -3.80 -23.72
N GLU A 763 51.36 -3.32 -24.86
CA GLU A 763 49.95 -3.44 -25.22
C GLU A 763 49.48 -4.87 -25.31
N ARG A 764 50.26 -5.74 -25.97
CA ARG A 764 49.93 -7.16 -26.04
C ARG A 764 49.89 -7.81 -24.66
N ASP A 765 50.88 -7.52 -23.81
CA ASP A 765 50.95 -8.09 -22.46
C ASP A 765 49.79 -7.61 -21.58
N VAL A 766 49.47 -6.31 -21.60
CA VAL A 766 48.35 -5.73 -20.83
C VAL A 766 47.01 -6.24 -21.34
N SER A 767 46.81 -6.28 -22.66
CA SER A 767 45.61 -6.84 -23.27
C SER A 767 45.44 -8.32 -22.96
N GLY A 768 46.55 -9.08 -22.92
CA GLY A 768 46.57 -10.47 -22.50
C GLY A 768 46.14 -10.67 -21.05
N VAL A 769 46.64 -9.84 -20.12
CA VAL A 769 46.22 -9.86 -18.71
C VAL A 769 44.73 -9.52 -18.57
N ILE A 770 44.25 -8.49 -19.28
CA ILE A 770 42.82 -8.11 -19.29
C ILE A 770 41.97 -9.27 -19.83
N ALA A 771 42.39 -9.91 -20.92
CA ALA A 771 41.67 -11.04 -21.51
C ALA A 771 41.53 -12.22 -20.54
N VAL A 772 42.56 -12.52 -19.73
CA VAL A 772 42.51 -13.58 -18.71
C VAL A 772 41.44 -13.29 -17.66
N VAL A 773 41.38 -12.06 -17.13
CA VAL A 773 40.40 -11.70 -16.09
C VAL A 773 38.99 -11.65 -16.65
N VAL A 774 38.82 -11.09 -17.85
CA VAL A 774 37.51 -10.99 -18.53
C VAL A 774 36.98 -12.37 -18.91
N ARG A 775 37.86 -13.32 -19.31
CA ARG A 775 37.46 -14.69 -19.65
C ARG A 775 36.81 -15.43 -18.47
N GLU A 776 37.23 -15.13 -17.24
CA GLU A 776 36.66 -15.77 -16.04
C GLU A 776 35.32 -15.17 -15.58
N GLY A 777 34.92 -14.01 -16.12
CA GLY A 777 33.71 -13.30 -15.70
C GLY A 777 32.84 -12.78 -16.85
N LYS A 778 31.96 -11.83 -16.53
CA LYS A 778 31.04 -11.22 -17.51
C LYS A 778 31.76 -10.13 -18.32
N TYR A 779 31.29 -9.87 -19.54
CA TYR A 779 31.88 -8.87 -20.45
C TYR A 779 32.03 -7.47 -19.83
N GLY A 780 31.11 -7.09 -18.93
CA GLY A 780 31.15 -5.81 -18.20
C GLY A 780 32.39 -5.60 -17.32
N LEU A 781 33.19 -6.62 -17.02
CA LEU A 781 34.46 -6.45 -16.30
C LEU A 781 35.50 -5.64 -17.10
N ARG A 782 35.37 -5.52 -18.43
CA ARG A 782 36.26 -4.68 -19.26
C ARG A 782 36.22 -3.21 -18.83
N GLU A 783 35.08 -2.73 -18.34
CA GLU A 783 34.92 -1.34 -17.90
C GLU A 783 35.87 -0.96 -16.75
N GLU A 784 36.26 -1.93 -15.92
CA GLU A 784 37.18 -1.70 -14.80
C GLU A 784 38.62 -1.43 -15.30
N PHE A 785 38.96 -1.89 -16.51
CA PHE A 785 40.31 -1.79 -17.09
C PHE A 785 40.50 -0.60 -18.04
N VAL A 786 39.44 0.18 -18.32
CA VAL A 786 39.46 1.28 -19.29
C VAL A 786 40.65 2.22 -19.08
N LYS A 787 40.93 2.64 -17.84
CA LYS A 787 42.10 3.52 -17.55
C LYS A 787 43.43 2.89 -17.93
N ALA A 788 43.61 1.59 -17.70
CA ALA A 788 44.85 0.89 -18.06
C ALA A 788 44.95 0.72 -19.57
N SER A 789 43.84 0.45 -20.25
CA SER A 789 43.77 0.37 -21.72
C SER A 789 44.05 1.73 -22.37
N GLU A 790 43.45 2.81 -21.89
CA GLU A 790 43.68 4.17 -22.40
C GLU A 790 45.15 4.61 -22.23
N ILE A 791 45.80 4.28 -21.10
CA ILE A 791 47.23 4.58 -20.90
C ILE A 791 48.09 3.93 -21.99
N VAL A 792 47.81 2.67 -22.31
CA VAL A 792 48.59 1.92 -23.30
C VAL A 792 48.22 2.31 -24.74
N MET A 793 46.96 2.68 -24.97
CA MET A 793 46.53 3.27 -26.23
C MET A 793 47.32 4.55 -26.54
N ILE A 794 47.36 5.52 -25.63
CA ILE A 794 48.11 6.79 -25.80
C ILE A 794 49.61 6.56 -26.00
N LEU A 795 50.16 5.51 -25.40
CA LEU A 795 51.56 5.10 -25.58
C LEU A 795 51.86 4.65 -27.02
N ASN A 796 50.90 4.05 -27.73
CA ASN A 796 51.07 3.54 -29.10
C ASN A 796 50.55 4.48 -30.20
N MET A 797 49.92 5.60 -29.84
CA MET A 797 49.48 6.61 -30.81
C MET A 797 50.66 7.39 -31.41
N GLU A 798 50.48 7.89 -32.63
CA GLU A 798 51.47 8.74 -33.29
C GLU A 798 51.60 10.12 -32.59
N GLU A 799 52.76 10.76 -32.72
CA GLU A 799 53.03 12.03 -32.00
C GLU A 799 52.07 13.14 -32.41
N ASP A 800 51.70 13.20 -33.69
CA ASP A 800 50.76 14.17 -34.24
C ASP A 800 49.33 13.94 -33.72
N GLU A 801 48.87 12.69 -33.64
CA GLU A 801 47.54 12.33 -33.11
C GLU A 801 47.40 12.66 -31.62
N VAL A 802 48.44 12.39 -30.82
CA VAL A 802 48.44 12.73 -29.39
C VAL A 802 48.44 14.24 -29.17
N LEU A 803 49.17 14.99 -30.00
CA LEU A 803 49.17 16.45 -29.97
C LEU A 803 47.80 17.03 -30.35
N GLU A 804 47.10 16.45 -31.32
CA GLU A 804 45.72 16.83 -31.65
C GLU A 804 44.75 16.60 -30.48
N ILE A 805 44.84 15.45 -29.80
CA ILE A 805 43.99 15.17 -28.62
C ILE A 805 44.28 16.16 -27.48
N LEU A 806 45.55 16.47 -27.23
CA LEU A 806 45.95 17.41 -26.19
C LEU A 806 45.65 18.89 -26.53
N LYS A 807 45.56 19.22 -27.83
CA LYS A 807 45.19 20.54 -28.36
C LYS A 807 43.67 20.75 -28.39
N LYS A 808 42.90 19.75 -28.84
CA LYS A 808 41.44 19.76 -28.81
C LYS A 808 40.92 20.03 -27.39
N ASP A 809 41.52 19.40 -26.37
CA ASP A 809 41.24 19.67 -24.95
C ASP A 809 41.53 21.12 -24.47
N SER A 810 42.30 21.94 -25.21
CA SER A 810 42.56 23.37 -24.89
C SER A 810 41.63 24.34 -25.59
N GLU A 811 41.01 23.93 -26.70
CA GLU A 811 40.17 24.79 -27.52
C GLU A 811 38.67 24.70 -27.14
N VAL A 812 38.30 23.83 -26.19
CA VAL A 812 36.90 23.63 -25.73
C VAL A 812 36.34 24.76 -24.83
N GLU A 813 36.92 25.97 -24.80
CA GLU A 813 36.20 27.13 -24.23
C GLU A 813 35.50 28.01 -25.28
N GLU A 814 35.78 27.86 -26.58
CA GLU A 814 35.08 28.62 -27.63
C GLU A 814 34.74 27.70 -28.81
N ASP A 815 33.46 27.67 -29.20
CA ASP A 815 32.85 26.92 -30.31
C ASP A 815 32.49 25.43 -30.08
N ARG A 816 31.35 25.24 -29.40
CA ARG A 816 30.51 24.04 -29.58
C ARG A 816 29.72 24.21 -30.88
N ASP A 817 30.05 23.45 -31.93
CA ASP A 817 29.11 22.95 -32.96
C ASP A 817 29.86 22.14 -34.04
N VAL A 818 30.39 20.96 -33.69
CA VAL A 818 30.63 19.88 -34.67
C VAL A 818 30.42 18.52 -33.99
N GLU A 819 29.45 17.75 -34.49
CA GLU A 819 29.19 16.35 -34.16
C GLU A 819 30.34 15.45 -34.64
N ALA A 820 31.46 15.44 -33.91
CA ALA A 820 32.41 14.34 -33.95
C ALA A 820 32.13 13.45 -32.73
N GLU A 821 32.11 12.13 -32.90
CA GLU A 821 32.02 11.16 -31.79
C GLU A 821 33.17 11.43 -30.80
N GLU A 822 32.91 12.25 -29.78
CA GLU A 822 33.84 12.51 -28.69
C GLU A 822 34.03 11.21 -27.92
N VAL A 823 35.19 10.58 -28.10
CA VAL A 823 35.64 9.49 -27.25
C VAL A 823 35.71 10.03 -25.82
N GLU A 824 34.77 9.62 -24.96
CA GLU A 824 34.72 10.03 -23.55
C GLU A 824 35.90 9.40 -22.79
N TRP A 825 37.00 10.13 -22.64
CA TRP A 825 38.21 9.67 -21.96
C TRP A 825 38.03 9.61 -20.44
N ARG A 826 38.36 8.47 -19.82
CA ARG A 826 38.40 8.36 -18.35
C ARG A 826 39.68 8.91 -17.71
N LEU A 827 40.73 9.12 -18.49
CA LEU A 827 41.97 9.78 -18.06
C LEU A 827 41.85 11.31 -18.10
N THR A 828 42.35 11.96 -17.05
CA THR A 828 42.49 13.42 -17.01
C THR A 828 43.56 13.91 -18.00
N ARG A 829 43.48 15.16 -18.44
CA ARG A 829 44.45 15.76 -19.37
C ARG A 829 45.90 15.63 -18.88
N GLU A 830 46.12 15.81 -17.58
CA GLU A 830 47.44 15.65 -16.95
C GLU A 830 47.92 14.19 -16.99
N GLU A 831 47.03 13.23 -16.75
CA GLU A 831 47.35 11.81 -16.88
C GLU A 831 47.63 11.43 -18.34
N ARG A 832 46.89 11.98 -19.32
CA ARG A 832 47.17 11.75 -20.76
C ARG A 832 48.56 12.26 -21.16
N ARG A 833 48.93 13.48 -20.73
CA ARG A 833 50.27 14.04 -20.94
C ARG A 833 51.35 13.18 -20.25
N ARG A 834 51.07 12.73 -19.02
CA ARG A 834 51.97 11.87 -18.25
C ARG A 834 52.15 10.50 -18.92
N ALA A 835 51.09 9.93 -19.50
CA ALA A 835 51.12 8.65 -20.20
C ALA A 835 52.04 8.70 -21.43
N ARG A 836 51.97 9.79 -22.21
CA ARG A 836 52.91 10.01 -23.34
C ARG A 836 54.35 10.20 -22.87
N GLY A 837 54.57 10.91 -21.77
CA GLY A 837 55.89 11.11 -21.16
C GLY A 837 56.55 9.85 -20.59
N LEU A 838 55.91 8.67 -20.67
CA LEU A 838 56.50 7.39 -20.29
C LEU A 838 57.47 6.85 -21.36
N LEU A 839 57.33 7.26 -22.63
CA LEU A 839 58.23 6.91 -23.73
C LEU A 839 59.60 7.55 -23.53
N LYS A 840 60.66 6.76 -23.73
CA LYS A 840 62.01 7.27 -23.83
C LYS A 840 62.22 7.76 -25.26
N HIS A 841 62.24 9.07 -25.47
CA HIS A 841 62.70 9.61 -26.74
C HIS A 841 64.16 9.20 -26.95
N GLU A 842 64.42 8.39 -27.97
CA GLU A 842 65.77 8.25 -28.49
C GLU A 842 66.16 9.62 -29.05
N GLY A 843 67.08 10.30 -28.37
CA GLY A 843 67.75 11.44 -28.95
C GLY A 843 68.40 10.97 -30.25
N ARG A 844 68.06 11.67 -31.34
CA ARG A 844 68.79 11.65 -32.61
C ARG A 844 70.30 11.54 -32.42
#